data_AF-A0A7J7XHW6-F1
#
_entry.id   AF-A0A7J7XHW6-F1
#
_cell.length_a   1.000
_cell.length_b   1.000
_cell.length_c   1.000
_cell.angle_alpha   90.00
_cell.angle_beta   90.00
_cell.angle_gamma   90.00
#
_symmetry.space_group_name_H-M   'P 1'
#
loop_
_entity.id
_entity.type
_entity.pdbx_description
1 polymer ?
#
loop_
_entity_poly.entity_id
_entity_poly.type
_entity_poly.pdbx_seq_one_letter_code
_entity_poly.pdbx_strand_id
1 'polypeptide(L)'
;MGKVEVEVKVIGSGIQDHVKKTLLVQAGGKIEKISHSFVLNPQGRPQVELVPRRDLLNKMPNTEAEVFVSVQGDILGETILGSLTSRETHELLRVPTGCPEQTLSGLTPVIILTRYLDATGQWGKVGVEHRDQVMKNIVSGYTRMLTHRSADGTYHIHKGKPGSTWLTSYVFRVYALAYSTMTLHMIDQRSLCDIAKWIITQRQAEDGQFLEEGPIIMASMQGGYRGSEADVCLTALVLIALDEGKELCSSEIPDLVASMEKARAFLERRLPDIQKTFSVAIVSYALALTKSPRANDRLDSFASRNKAYWPVKDKDWNSLYTIEATAYALMQKLELGLHNETYAIAKWLLEKRELGGGFKSTQTTVVAIEALTRFSQAVPFEGVQDLRVQIRAPKRSLNVEWLIDQNNAYQRRSAKFSSEDDLEITASGSGRGTISVLTMYHRSPESWEDTCNLYHLNATLHRALEEKKSGKETFQLRMETRYLGDREATMTIMEVSLLTGFYPNHDDLKQLTSEVEMYAFQYETKTKSSDSTVVLYLEKLSHQEDTVLGFRVHRMLPVEFLQAAQVTVYDYYEPSRRCSSFYNLPTERSDLRKICYKDVCRCAEELCPTQKKDSSWTRQEELQVAACEAGMDFVFKARLEAVEASASSPYTYYNMQLQAIIKSGTDAAAMPLDMKKFVTHASCHDSLELQEQQSYLIMGRTSDLWRVKSDYNYVLGKETFLMHWPADGDVKKKELLGQLEGFSEYMSTHGCKS
;
A
#
# COMPACT_ATOMS: atom_id res chain seq x y z
N MET A 1 1.24 19.72 -9.34
CA MET A 1 1.44 19.00 -8.06
C MET A 1 2.78 19.41 -7.48
N GLY A 2 2.95 19.32 -6.15
CA GLY A 2 4.19 19.67 -5.46
C GLY A 2 4.04 20.85 -4.50
N LYS A 3 5.17 21.43 -4.10
CA LYS A 3 5.26 22.57 -3.18
C LYS A 3 4.99 23.86 -3.95
N VAL A 4 3.87 24.50 -3.68
CA VAL A 4 3.49 25.81 -4.22
C VAL A 4 3.75 26.85 -3.13
N GLU A 5 4.40 27.96 -3.46
CA GLU A 5 4.61 29.04 -2.51
C GLU A 5 3.43 30.01 -2.56
N VAL A 6 2.81 30.25 -1.40
CA VAL A 6 1.74 31.22 -1.21
C VAL A 6 2.32 32.39 -0.42
N GLU A 7 2.29 33.57 -1.02
CA GLU A 7 2.76 34.80 -0.40
C GLU A 7 1.57 35.74 -0.18
N VAL A 8 1.43 36.24 1.04
CA VAL A 8 0.44 37.26 1.41
C VAL A 8 1.18 38.50 1.85
N LYS A 9 0.88 39.64 1.21
CA LYS A 9 1.44 40.96 1.55
C LYS A 9 0.35 41.84 2.13
N VAL A 10 0.64 42.51 3.22
CA VAL A 10 -0.22 43.54 3.80
C VAL A 10 0.53 44.86 3.77
N ILE A 11 -0.10 45.90 3.23
CA ILE A 11 0.46 47.24 3.14
C ILE A 11 -0.47 48.19 3.90
N GLY A 12 0.05 48.74 5.00
CA GLY A 12 -0.57 49.85 5.74
C GLY A 12 0.15 51.17 5.44
N SER A 13 -0.34 52.27 6.03
CA SER A 13 0.27 53.60 5.90
C SER A 13 1.68 53.62 6.49
N GLY A 14 2.69 53.40 5.64
CA GLY A 14 4.12 53.42 6.00
C GLY A 14 4.71 52.09 6.50
N ILE A 15 3.93 51.00 6.53
CA ILE A 15 4.39 49.69 6.99
C ILE A 15 3.96 48.62 5.98
N GLN A 16 4.91 47.78 5.58
CA GLN A 16 4.66 46.61 4.73
C GLN A 16 5.11 45.37 5.49
N ASP A 17 4.23 44.36 5.56
CA ASP A 17 4.55 43.03 6.08
C ASP A 17 4.20 41.98 5.03
N HIS A 18 4.94 40.87 5.01
CA HIS A 18 4.67 39.76 4.12
C HIS A 18 4.94 38.42 4.78
N VAL A 19 4.03 37.47 4.54
CA VAL A 19 4.15 36.09 5.01
C VAL A 19 4.18 35.18 3.80
N LYS A 20 5.24 34.37 3.72
CA LYS A 20 5.40 33.34 2.70
C LYS A 20 5.28 31.96 3.34
N LYS A 21 4.36 31.14 2.85
CA LYS A 21 4.15 29.75 3.29
C LYS A 21 4.10 28.81 2.11
N THR A 22 4.58 27.58 2.31
CA THR A 22 4.51 26.53 1.29
C THR A 22 3.22 25.72 1.45
N LEU A 23 2.42 25.67 0.39
CA LEU A 23 1.25 24.80 0.23
C LEU A 23 1.67 23.53 -0.53
N LEU A 24 1.34 22.36 0.00
CA LEU A 24 1.60 21.09 -0.67
C LEU A 24 0.36 20.65 -1.46
N VAL A 25 0.47 20.61 -2.79
CA VAL A 25 -0.61 20.17 -3.70
C VAL A 25 -0.34 18.73 -4.15
N GLN A 26 -1.11 17.76 -3.66
CA GLN A 26 -0.97 16.34 -4.01
C GLN A 26 -1.92 15.93 -5.14
N ALA A 27 -1.60 14.84 -5.85
CA ALA A 27 -2.54 14.21 -6.78
C ALA A 27 -3.67 13.53 -6.01
N GLY A 28 -4.88 13.51 -6.60
CA GLY A 28 -5.93 12.59 -6.16
C GLY A 28 -5.60 11.12 -6.47
N GLY A 29 -6.37 10.20 -5.90
CA GLY A 29 -6.19 8.75 -6.09
C GLY A 29 -5.24 8.11 -5.08
N LYS A 30 -5.09 6.78 -5.17
CA LYS A 30 -4.30 5.98 -4.23
C LYS A 30 -2.93 5.67 -4.82
N ILE A 31 -1.86 5.76 -4.03
CA ILE A 31 -0.53 5.31 -4.45
C ILE A 31 -0.52 3.78 -4.49
N GLU A 32 -0.25 3.22 -5.67
CA GLU A 32 -0.04 1.80 -5.88
C GLU A 32 1.46 1.53 -5.99
N LYS A 33 1.92 0.45 -5.34
CA LYS A 33 3.33 0.02 -5.30
C LYS A 33 3.42 -1.40 -5.82
N ILE A 34 4.25 -1.63 -6.84
CA ILE A 34 4.50 -2.97 -7.37
C ILE A 34 5.98 -3.26 -7.29
N SER A 35 6.36 -4.26 -6.50
CA SER A 35 7.73 -4.64 -6.22
C SER A 35 8.08 -6.00 -6.85
N HIS A 36 9.34 -6.14 -7.25
CA HIS A 36 9.94 -7.42 -7.65
C HIS A 36 11.44 -7.37 -7.41
N SER A 37 12.04 -8.53 -7.09
CA SER A 37 13.46 -8.63 -6.79
C SER A 37 14.11 -9.75 -7.59
N PHE A 38 15.38 -9.57 -7.96
CA PHE A 38 16.19 -10.58 -8.63
C PHE A 38 17.50 -10.82 -7.87
N VAL A 39 17.97 -12.06 -7.88
CA VAL A 39 19.29 -12.43 -7.37
C VAL A 39 20.31 -12.35 -8.50
N LEU A 40 21.37 -11.58 -8.30
CA LEU A 40 22.49 -11.45 -9.23
C LEU A 40 23.57 -12.44 -8.83
N ASN A 41 23.90 -13.37 -9.73
CA ASN A 41 25.00 -14.32 -9.55
C ASN A 41 25.57 -14.72 -10.92
N PRO A 42 26.29 -13.81 -11.61
CA PRO A 42 26.79 -14.03 -12.96
C PRO A 42 27.76 -15.22 -13.08
N GLN A 43 28.47 -15.61 -12.02
CA GLN A 43 29.46 -16.72 -12.04
C GLN A 43 30.43 -16.63 -13.25
N GLY A 44 30.84 -15.42 -13.62
CA GLY A 44 31.74 -15.17 -14.76
C GLY A 44 31.05 -15.08 -16.14
N ARG A 45 29.74 -15.31 -16.25
CA ARG A 45 28.95 -15.06 -17.47
C ARG A 45 27.99 -13.89 -17.26
N PRO A 46 27.78 -13.02 -18.25
CA PRO A 46 26.84 -11.91 -18.08
C PRO A 46 25.42 -12.46 -17.88
N GLN A 47 24.77 -12.05 -16.79
CA GLN A 47 23.36 -12.29 -16.50
C GLN A 47 22.58 -11.07 -16.96
N VAL A 48 21.53 -11.27 -17.78
CA VAL A 48 20.69 -10.19 -18.30
C VAL A 48 19.26 -10.38 -17.80
N GLU A 49 18.70 -9.35 -17.17
CA GLU A 49 17.31 -9.28 -16.71
C GLU A 49 16.59 -8.15 -17.44
N LEU A 50 15.37 -8.40 -17.89
CA LEU A 50 14.55 -7.42 -18.60
C LEU A 50 13.37 -7.00 -17.73
N VAL A 51 13.22 -5.70 -17.54
CA VAL A 51 12.04 -5.10 -16.90
C VAL A 51 11.25 -4.39 -18.01
N PRO A 52 10.20 -5.03 -18.55
CA PRO A 52 9.43 -4.44 -19.65
C PRO A 52 8.61 -3.24 -19.17
N ARG A 53 8.34 -2.32 -20.09
CA ARG A 53 7.37 -1.24 -19.86
C ARG A 53 6.02 -1.82 -19.44
N ARG A 54 5.32 -1.12 -18.56
CA ARG A 54 3.98 -1.53 -18.10
C ARG A 54 2.94 -0.49 -18.48
N ASP A 55 1.91 -0.94 -19.19
CA ASP A 55 0.75 -0.12 -19.50
C ASP A 55 -0.18 -0.07 -18.28
N LEU A 56 -0.11 1.04 -17.53
CA LEU A 56 -0.89 1.26 -16.31
C LEU A 56 -2.24 1.89 -16.67
N LEU A 57 -3.21 1.06 -17.09
CA LEU A 57 -4.54 1.49 -17.57
C LEU A 57 -5.34 2.31 -16.54
N ASN A 58 -5.08 2.08 -15.25
CA ASN A 58 -5.75 2.74 -14.14
C ASN A 58 -4.92 3.87 -13.53
N LYS A 59 -3.87 4.36 -14.21
CA LYS A 59 -3.09 5.51 -13.75
C LYS A 59 -3.93 6.80 -13.78
N MET A 60 -3.82 7.64 -12.75
CA MET A 60 -4.47 8.94 -12.74
C MET A 60 -3.93 9.83 -13.87
N PRO A 61 -4.80 10.49 -14.64
CA PRO A 61 -4.38 11.41 -15.70
C PRO A 61 -3.40 12.46 -15.16
N ASN A 62 -2.41 12.82 -15.96
CA ASN A 62 -1.37 13.81 -15.62
C ASN A 62 -0.52 13.46 -14.38
N THR A 63 -0.47 12.18 -13.98
CA THR A 63 0.46 11.68 -12.95
C THR A 63 1.61 10.88 -13.57
N GLU A 64 2.79 11.05 -12.99
CA GLU A 64 3.97 10.26 -13.35
C GLU A 64 3.92 8.88 -12.69
N ALA A 65 4.45 7.90 -13.40
CA ALA A 65 4.62 6.55 -12.89
C ALA A 65 6.12 6.21 -12.91
N GLU A 66 6.66 6.05 -11.72
CA GLU A 66 8.09 6.05 -11.45
C GLU A 66 8.58 4.63 -11.18
N VAL A 67 9.74 4.26 -11.71
CA VAL A 67 10.39 2.98 -11.44
C VAL A 67 11.69 3.24 -10.68
N PHE A 68 11.75 2.77 -9.45
CA PHE A 68 12.95 2.82 -8.61
C PHE A 68 13.67 1.48 -8.68
N VAL A 69 14.96 1.53 -8.95
CA VAL A 69 15.84 0.37 -8.96
C VAL A 69 16.86 0.54 -7.85
N SER A 70 16.99 -0.45 -6.96
CA SER A 70 18.00 -0.53 -5.90
C SER A 70 18.88 -1.74 -6.13
N VAL A 71 20.20 -1.57 -6.03
CA VAL A 71 21.18 -2.65 -6.19
C VAL A 71 22.09 -2.69 -4.97
N GLN A 72 22.42 -3.91 -4.54
CA GLN A 72 23.33 -4.18 -3.44
C GLN A 72 24.17 -5.44 -3.65
N GLY A 73 25.35 -5.46 -3.03
CA GLY A 73 26.33 -6.54 -3.14
C GLY A 73 26.22 -7.66 -2.12
N ASP A 74 25.24 -7.58 -1.22
CA ASP A 74 24.98 -8.61 -0.23
C ASP A 74 23.52 -9.02 -0.29
N ILE A 75 23.24 -10.32 -0.14
CA ILE A 75 21.86 -10.84 -0.22
C ILE A 75 20.98 -10.34 0.92
N LEU A 76 21.55 -9.99 2.08
CA LEU A 76 20.85 -9.43 3.23
C LEU A 76 20.97 -7.90 3.33
N GLY A 77 21.76 -7.26 2.46
CA GLY A 77 22.02 -5.81 2.54
C GLY A 77 20.75 -4.95 2.61
N GLU A 78 19.68 -5.34 1.91
CA GLU A 78 18.49 -4.49 1.70
C GLU A 78 17.64 -4.57 2.95
N THR A 79 17.57 -5.78 3.50
CA THR A 79 16.97 -6.09 4.79
C THR A 79 17.75 -5.42 5.93
N ILE A 80 19.08 -5.51 5.95
CA ILE A 80 19.92 -4.90 6.99
C ILE A 80 19.75 -3.38 6.98
N LEU A 81 19.93 -2.73 5.82
CA LEU A 81 19.78 -1.27 5.76
C LEU A 81 18.34 -0.85 6.00
N GLY A 82 17.36 -1.57 5.46
CA GLY A 82 15.95 -1.27 5.64
C GLY A 82 15.45 -1.45 7.07
N SER A 83 16.01 -2.38 7.82
CA SER A 83 15.65 -2.66 9.22
C SER A 83 16.56 -2.02 10.25
N LEU A 84 17.75 -1.52 9.91
CA LEU A 84 18.69 -0.92 10.89
C LEU A 84 18.98 0.58 10.67
N THR A 85 18.68 1.16 9.51
CA THR A 85 18.89 2.60 9.25
C THR A 85 17.60 3.43 9.30
N SER A 86 17.58 4.49 10.11
CA SER A 86 16.36 5.26 10.46
C SER A 86 15.87 6.22 9.36
N ARG A 87 16.10 5.96 8.07
CA ARG A 87 15.63 6.86 7.00
C ARG A 87 14.20 6.48 6.59
N GLU A 88 13.34 7.49 6.59
CA GLU A 88 11.87 7.54 6.48
C GLU A 88 11.20 6.76 5.33
N THR A 89 11.96 6.02 4.51
CA THR A 89 11.43 5.27 3.35
C THR A 89 11.14 3.80 3.64
N HIS A 90 11.48 3.29 4.83
CA HIS A 90 11.39 1.86 5.15
C HIS A 90 10.54 1.66 6.41
N GLU A 91 9.33 1.13 6.22
CA GLU A 91 8.30 0.94 7.26
C GLU A 91 8.69 -0.05 8.38
N LEU A 92 9.81 -0.76 8.23
CA LEU A 92 10.28 -1.79 9.18
C LEU A 92 10.91 -1.22 10.46
N LEU A 93 11.29 0.07 10.45
CA LEU A 93 11.92 0.78 11.57
C LEU A 93 11.03 1.85 12.21
N ARG A 94 9.72 1.61 12.25
CA ARG A 94 8.89 2.41 13.14
C ARG A 94 9.30 2.07 14.58
N VAL A 95 9.55 3.09 15.42
CA VAL A 95 9.64 2.88 16.87
C VAL A 95 8.44 2.01 17.25
N PRO A 96 8.62 0.90 17.98
CA PRO A 96 7.51 0.03 18.32
C PRO A 96 6.47 0.82 19.12
N THR A 97 5.41 1.23 18.44
CA THR A 97 4.27 1.94 18.99
C THR A 97 3.07 1.02 18.98
N GLY A 98 2.22 1.11 19.99
CA GLY A 98 0.95 0.40 20.05
C GLY A 98 1.01 -0.96 20.75
N CYS A 99 0.34 -1.96 20.19
CA CYS A 99 0.10 -3.29 20.79
C CYS A 99 1.34 -4.20 20.84
N PRO A 100 1.27 -5.35 21.56
CA PRO A 100 2.35 -6.34 21.60
C PRO A 100 2.79 -6.78 20.21
N GLU A 101 1.85 -6.94 19.28
CA GLU A 101 2.13 -7.35 17.91
C GLU A 101 2.97 -6.34 17.14
N GLN A 102 2.56 -5.08 17.13
CA GLN A 102 3.31 -4.01 16.49
C GLN A 102 4.70 -3.86 17.11
N THR A 103 4.77 -4.03 18.43
CA THR A 103 6.02 -3.98 19.17
C THR A 103 6.96 -5.10 18.75
N LEU A 104 6.49 -6.35 18.78
CA LEU A 104 7.27 -7.53 18.40
C LEU A 104 7.60 -7.55 16.89
N SER A 105 6.72 -7.00 16.05
CA SER A 105 6.91 -6.85 14.60
C SER A 105 8.14 -6.02 14.26
N GLY A 106 8.32 -4.88 14.93
CA GLY A 106 9.49 -4.04 14.75
C GLY A 106 10.73 -4.57 15.49
N LEU A 107 10.53 -5.20 16.64
CA LEU A 107 11.63 -5.65 17.51
C LEU A 107 12.33 -6.92 17.01
N THR A 108 11.57 -7.91 16.53
CA THR A 108 12.12 -9.25 16.20
C THR A 108 13.12 -9.22 15.04
N PRO A 109 12.84 -8.60 13.88
CA PRO A 109 13.80 -8.52 12.77
C PRO A 109 15.11 -7.83 13.20
N VAL A 110 14.99 -6.78 14.00
CA VAL A 110 16.15 -6.03 14.50
C VAL A 110 17.04 -6.91 15.37
N ILE A 111 16.48 -7.70 16.29
CA ILE A 111 17.25 -8.64 17.12
C ILE A 111 17.96 -9.69 16.25
N ILE A 112 17.23 -10.31 15.32
CA ILE A 112 17.77 -11.36 14.44
C ILE A 112 18.95 -10.82 13.61
N LEU A 113 18.79 -9.65 12.99
CA LEU A 113 19.83 -9.03 12.18
C LEU A 113 21.03 -8.57 13.04
N THR A 114 20.77 -8.06 14.25
CA THR A 114 21.84 -7.66 15.18
C THR A 114 22.66 -8.89 15.59
N ARG A 115 22.00 -10.00 15.95
CA ARG A 115 22.66 -11.28 16.26
C ARG A 115 23.46 -11.80 15.06
N TYR A 116 22.92 -11.69 13.85
CA TYR A 116 23.65 -12.05 12.62
C TYR A 116 24.92 -11.22 12.43
N LEU A 117 24.82 -9.90 12.55
CA LEU A 117 25.96 -8.98 12.40
C LEU A 117 27.01 -9.14 13.50
N ASP A 118 26.58 -9.40 14.74
CA ASP A 118 27.48 -9.71 15.86
C ASP A 118 28.23 -11.04 15.61
N ALA A 119 27.51 -12.10 15.23
CA ALA A 119 28.10 -13.41 14.97
C ALA A 119 29.05 -13.44 13.76
N THR A 120 28.80 -12.61 12.75
CA THR A 120 29.63 -12.51 11.54
C THR A 120 30.69 -11.41 11.61
N GLY A 121 30.69 -10.58 12.65
CA GLY A 121 31.64 -9.46 12.82
C GLY A 121 31.49 -8.36 11.76
N GLN A 122 30.31 -8.18 11.17
CA GLN A 122 30.11 -7.33 9.99
C GLN A 122 29.71 -5.87 10.30
N TRP A 123 29.58 -5.49 11.57
CA TRP A 123 29.25 -4.10 11.95
C TRP A 123 30.20 -3.05 11.36
N GLY A 124 31.48 -3.38 11.16
CA GLY A 124 32.43 -2.48 10.51
C GLY A 124 32.06 -2.10 9.07
N LYS A 125 31.30 -2.94 8.37
CA LYS A 125 30.84 -2.69 6.99
C LYS A 125 29.51 -1.94 6.92
N VAL A 126 28.68 -2.07 7.96
CA VAL A 126 27.36 -1.43 8.04
C VAL A 126 27.46 -0.03 8.67
N GLY A 127 28.36 0.15 9.62
CA GLY A 127 28.50 1.36 10.44
C GLY A 127 28.39 1.00 11.92
N VAL A 128 29.50 1.09 12.67
CA VAL A 128 29.55 0.70 14.09
C VAL A 128 28.66 1.62 14.93
N GLU A 129 28.51 2.88 14.54
CA GLU A 129 27.63 3.87 15.14
C GLU A 129 26.15 3.48 15.12
N HIS A 130 25.74 2.65 14.15
CA HIS A 130 24.37 2.17 14.07
C HIS A 130 24.05 1.15 15.16
N ARG A 131 25.06 0.40 15.64
CA ARG A 131 24.87 -0.62 16.69
C ARG A 131 24.30 -0.01 17.98
N ASP A 132 24.82 1.14 18.41
CA ASP A 132 24.34 1.80 19.63
C ASP A 132 22.90 2.30 19.50
N GLN A 133 22.52 2.83 18.34
CA GLN A 133 21.15 3.26 18.08
C GLN A 133 20.19 2.07 18.02
N VAL A 134 20.61 0.97 17.39
CA VAL A 134 19.86 -0.28 17.34
C VAL A 134 19.64 -0.82 18.75
N MET A 135 20.66 -0.85 19.59
CA MET A 135 20.53 -1.29 20.99
C MET A 135 19.54 -0.44 21.78
N LYS A 136 19.52 0.88 21.61
CA LYS A 136 18.51 1.76 22.22
C LYS A 136 17.09 1.41 21.77
N ASN A 137 16.90 1.10 20.47
CA ASN A 137 15.61 0.71 19.94
C ASN A 137 15.15 -0.64 20.52
N ILE A 138 16.06 -1.61 20.66
CA ILE A 138 15.75 -2.91 21.27
C ILE A 138 15.33 -2.73 22.73
N VAL A 139 16.06 -1.92 23.51
CA VAL A 139 15.71 -1.61 24.91
C VAL A 139 14.34 -0.95 25.00
N SER A 140 14.07 0.04 24.14
CA SER A 140 12.76 0.70 24.10
C SER A 140 11.61 -0.28 23.79
N GLY A 141 11.81 -1.20 22.83
CA GLY A 141 10.84 -2.25 22.52
C GLY A 141 10.61 -3.23 23.68
N TYR A 142 11.68 -3.61 24.38
CA TYR A 142 11.58 -4.46 25.58
C TYR A 142 10.81 -3.78 26.72
N THR A 143 11.16 -2.53 27.06
CA THR A 143 10.43 -1.75 28.09
C THR A 143 8.95 -1.60 27.75
N ARG A 144 8.63 -1.45 26.46
CA ARG A 144 7.24 -1.41 25.99
C ARG A 144 6.53 -2.73 26.21
N MET A 145 7.14 -3.86 25.85
CA MET A 145 6.54 -5.19 26.06
C MET A 145 6.25 -5.47 27.53
N LEU A 146 7.08 -4.99 28.47
CA LEU A 146 6.82 -5.12 29.90
C LEU A 146 5.50 -4.46 30.35
N THR A 147 5.00 -3.46 29.62
CA THR A 147 3.70 -2.84 29.92
C THR A 147 2.49 -3.74 29.63
N HIS A 148 2.71 -4.80 28.83
CA HIS A 148 1.72 -5.82 28.46
C HIS A 148 1.91 -7.12 29.26
N ARG A 149 2.79 -7.11 30.26
CA ARG A 149 3.04 -8.25 31.14
C ARG A 149 2.04 -8.27 32.29
N SER A 150 1.42 -9.41 32.51
CA SER A 150 0.54 -9.71 33.63
C SER A 150 1.33 -10.04 34.91
N ALA A 151 0.65 -10.00 36.06
CA ALA A 151 1.27 -10.31 37.36
C ALA A 151 1.74 -11.77 37.49
N ASP A 152 1.11 -12.70 36.76
CA ASP A 152 1.50 -14.11 36.66
C ASP A 152 2.66 -14.36 35.67
N GLY A 153 3.21 -13.29 35.08
CA GLY A 153 4.32 -13.37 34.14
C GLY A 153 3.92 -13.57 32.67
N THR A 154 2.63 -13.74 32.39
CA THR A 154 2.10 -13.94 31.03
C THR A 154 1.98 -12.64 30.25
N TYR A 155 1.80 -12.73 28.93
CA TYR A 155 1.57 -11.56 28.08
C TYR A 155 0.14 -11.54 27.56
N HIS A 156 -0.47 -10.36 27.62
CA HIS A 156 -1.82 -10.11 27.15
C HIS A 156 -1.84 -9.04 26.07
N ILE A 157 -2.85 -9.09 25.20
CA ILE A 157 -3.07 -8.06 24.18
C ILE A 157 -3.69 -6.81 24.83
N HIS A 158 -4.68 -7.03 25.70
CA HIS A 158 -5.39 -6.00 26.46
C HIS A 158 -5.39 -6.33 27.95
N LYS A 159 -5.28 -5.30 28.80
CA LYS A 159 -5.28 -5.47 30.26
C LYS A 159 -6.55 -6.18 30.71
N GLY A 160 -6.42 -7.16 31.61
CA GLY A 160 -7.54 -7.90 32.19
C GLY A 160 -8.02 -9.14 31.42
N LYS A 161 -7.45 -9.47 30.26
CA LYS A 161 -7.69 -10.74 29.55
C LYS A 161 -6.70 -11.83 30.00
N PRO A 162 -7.06 -13.13 29.92
CA PRO A 162 -6.13 -14.22 30.20
C PRO A 162 -4.95 -14.20 29.20
N GLY A 163 -3.76 -14.57 29.67
CA GLY A 163 -2.55 -14.61 28.84
C GLY A 163 -2.63 -15.66 27.73
N SER A 164 -2.28 -15.29 26.50
CA SER A 164 -2.24 -16.21 25.35
C SER A 164 -0.99 -17.07 25.38
N THR A 165 -1.16 -18.38 25.16
CA THR A 165 -0.06 -19.34 25.04
C THR A 165 0.83 -19.01 23.84
N TRP A 166 0.21 -18.73 22.70
CA TRP A 166 0.92 -18.37 21.48
C TRP A 166 1.76 -17.09 21.68
N LEU A 167 1.16 -16.00 22.20
CA LEU A 167 1.89 -14.74 22.43
C LEU A 167 3.00 -14.92 23.45
N THR A 168 2.72 -15.58 24.57
CA THR A 168 3.68 -15.75 25.66
C THR A 168 4.88 -16.59 25.22
N SER A 169 4.66 -17.66 24.44
CA SER A 169 5.74 -18.47 23.85
C SER A 169 6.56 -17.70 22.82
N TYR A 170 5.91 -16.87 21.98
CA TYR A 170 6.61 -16.02 21.03
C TYR A 170 7.48 -14.96 21.73
N VAL A 171 6.98 -14.33 22.81
CA VAL A 171 7.76 -13.40 23.63
C VAL A 171 8.96 -14.10 24.26
N PHE A 172 8.77 -15.29 24.82
CA PHE A 172 9.87 -16.11 25.36
C PHE A 172 10.97 -16.33 24.31
N ARG A 173 10.57 -16.73 23.09
CA ARG A 173 11.50 -16.93 21.97
C ARG A 173 12.28 -15.67 21.63
N VAL A 174 11.61 -14.52 21.49
CA VAL A 174 12.25 -13.25 21.15
C VAL A 174 13.24 -12.81 22.24
N TYR A 175 12.90 -13.02 23.51
CA TYR A 175 13.77 -12.67 24.62
C TYR A 175 14.97 -13.63 24.73
N ALA A 176 14.77 -14.92 24.48
CA ALA A 176 15.86 -15.89 24.40
C ALA A 176 16.85 -15.51 23.28
N LEU A 177 16.35 -15.14 22.09
CA LEU A 177 17.17 -14.62 20.99
C LEU A 177 17.97 -13.37 21.41
N ALA A 178 17.32 -12.42 22.07
CA ALA A 178 17.92 -11.16 22.50
C ALA A 178 18.94 -11.29 23.63
N TYR A 179 18.81 -12.32 24.47
CA TYR A 179 19.64 -12.49 25.67
C TYR A 179 21.14 -12.50 25.36
N SER A 180 21.54 -13.17 24.26
CA SER A 180 22.93 -13.23 23.82
C SER A 180 23.51 -11.91 23.29
N THR A 181 22.65 -11.00 22.83
CA THR A 181 23.03 -9.76 22.13
C THR A 181 23.01 -8.55 23.08
N MET A 182 22.16 -8.58 24.11
CA MET A 182 22.06 -7.50 25.09
C MET A 182 23.28 -7.46 26.00
N THR A 183 24.09 -6.41 25.86
CA THR A 183 25.40 -6.27 26.51
C THR A 183 25.34 -5.91 28.01
N LEU A 184 24.15 -5.87 28.62
CA LEU A 184 23.93 -5.55 30.04
C LEU A 184 22.69 -6.32 30.52
N HIS A 185 22.69 -6.79 31.77
CA HIS A 185 21.65 -7.54 32.52
C HIS A 185 20.23 -6.90 32.55
N MET A 186 19.66 -6.56 31.39
CA MET A 186 18.32 -5.98 31.23
C MET A 186 17.23 -7.05 31.26
N ILE A 187 17.53 -8.24 30.71
CA ILE A 187 16.67 -9.41 30.79
C ILE A 187 17.16 -10.24 31.97
N ASP A 188 16.34 -10.30 33.01
CA ASP A 188 16.59 -11.21 34.13
C ASP A 188 16.33 -12.65 33.69
N GLN A 189 17.34 -13.50 33.82
CA GLN A 189 17.28 -14.91 33.40
C GLN A 189 16.17 -15.67 34.12
N ARG A 190 15.99 -15.41 35.42
CA ARG A 190 14.92 -16.06 36.21
C ARG A 190 13.56 -15.67 35.68
N SER A 191 13.34 -14.37 35.47
CA SER A 191 12.09 -13.87 34.90
C SER A 191 11.78 -14.43 33.51
N LEU A 192 12.81 -14.71 32.70
CA LEU A 192 12.66 -15.37 31.39
C LEU A 192 12.29 -16.85 31.57
N CYS A 193 12.96 -17.57 32.46
CA CYS A 193 12.72 -18.98 32.70
C CYS A 193 11.37 -19.24 33.41
N ASP A 194 10.87 -18.29 34.21
CA ASP A 194 9.51 -18.34 34.76
C ASP A 194 8.45 -18.41 33.66
N ILE A 195 8.68 -17.75 32.52
CA ILE A 195 7.77 -17.82 31.36
C ILE A 195 7.76 -19.24 30.79
N ALA A 196 8.93 -19.85 30.55
CA ALA A 196 9.03 -21.23 30.07
C ALA A 196 8.40 -22.22 31.07
N LYS A 197 8.61 -22.01 32.37
CA LYS A 197 8.02 -22.82 33.43
C LYS A 197 6.49 -22.73 33.42
N TRP A 198 5.94 -21.54 33.24
CA TRP A 198 4.50 -21.35 33.11
C TRP A 198 3.94 -22.08 31.87
N ILE A 199 4.61 -21.98 30.71
CA ILE A 199 4.20 -22.65 29.47
C ILE A 199 4.11 -24.17 29.68
N ILE A 200 5.15 -24.80 30.22
CA ILE A 200 5.17 -26.28 30.38
C ILE A 200 4.25 -26.80 31.48
N THR A 201 3.93 -25.98 32.50
CA THR A 201 3.11 -26.42 33.64
C THR A 201 1.63 -26.12 33.46
N GLN A 202 1.29 -24.97 32.86
CA GLN A 202 -0.10 -24.51 32.74
C GLN A 202 -0.70 -24.80 31.37
N ARG A 203 0.11 -24.97 30.32
CA ARG A 203 -0.37 -25.05 28.93
C ARG A 203 -0.08 -26.37 28.23
N GLN A 204 0.74 -27.25 28.80
CA GLN A 204 0.99 -28.56 28.20
C GLN A 204 0.00 -29.60 28.72
N ALA A 205 -0.68 -30.29 27.81
CA ALA A 205 -1.55 -31.42 28.14
C ALA A 205 -0.74 -32.72 28.33
N GLU A 206 -1.39 -33.75 28.88
CA GLU A 206 -0.76 -35.04 29.18
C GLU A 206 -0.21 -35.76 27.94
N ASP A 207 -0.86 -35.58 26.79
CA ASP A 207 -0.46 -36.18 25.52
C ASP A 207 0.71 -35.44 24.84
N GLY A 208 1.14 -34.30 25.40
CA GLY A 208 2.27 -33.50 24.95
C GLY A 208 1.89 -32.27 24.12
N GLN A 209 0.63 -32.09 23.73
CA GLN A 209 0.19 -30.92 22.98
C GLN A 209 0.12 -29.67 23.86
N PHE A 210 0.30 -28.49 23.27
CA PHE A 210 0.06 -27.22 23.96
C PHE A 210 -1.32 -26.66 23.63
N LEU A 211 -2.03 -26.17 24.65
CA LEU A 211 -3.38 -25.64 24.54
C LEU A 211 -3.37 -24.10 24.57
N GLU A 212 -4.26 -23.50 23.77
CA GLU A 212 -4.53 -22.07 23.82
C GLU A 212 -5.84 -21.81 24.56
N GLU A 213 -5.78 -21.05 25.64
CA GLU A 213 -6.96 -20.61 26.40
C GLU A 213 -7.17 -19.09 26.32
N GLY A 214 -6.25 -18.34 25.71
CA GLY A 214 -6.40 -16.91 25.44
C GLY A 214 -6.91 -16.64 24.02
N PRO A 215 -7.60 -15.51 23.79
CA PRO A 215 -7.98 -15.11 22.44
C PRO A 215 -6.73 -14.79 21.62
N ILE A 216 -6.47 -15.57 20.56
CA ILE A 216 -5.37 -15.26 19.63
C ILE A 216 -5.89 -14.29 18.58
N ILE A 217 -5.63 -13.00 18.78
CA ILE A 217 -6.10 -11.94 17.89
C ILE A 217 -5.01 -11.53 16.88
N MET A 218 -3.76 -11.92 17.10
CA MET A 218 -2.57 -11.53 16.32
C MET A 218 -2.42 -12.31 15.00
N ALA A 219 -3.36 -12.18 14.08
CA ALA A 219 -3.36 -12.99 12.85
C ALA A 219 -2.14 -12.76 11.92
N SER A 220 -1.40 -11.64 12.06
CA SER A 220 -0.18 -11.33 11.27
C SER A 220 0.95 -12.22 11.70
N MET A 221 0.95 -12.60 12.98
CA MET A 221 1.98 -13.38 13.66
C MET A 221 1.59 -14.85 13.80
N GLN A 222 0.28 -15.15 13.73
CA GLN A 222 -0.20 -16.51 13.50
C GLN A 222 0.30 -17.07 12.18
N GLY A 223 0.41 -16.25 11.14
CA GLY A 223 0.87 -16.72 9.83
C GLY A 223 -0.03 -17.86 9.32
N GLY A 224 0.57 -18.92 8.77
CA GLY A 224 -0.16 -20.08 8.26
C GLY A 224 -0.93 -20.88 9.32
N TYR A 225 -0.80 -20.56 10.61
CA TYR A 225 -1.60 -21.13 11.70
C TYR A 225 -3.11 -20.94 11.49
N ARG A 226 -3.54 -19.82 10.87
CA ARG A 226 -4.96 -19.50 10.69
C ARG A 226 -5.63 -20.50 9.74
N GLY A 227 -6.38 -21.43 10.32
CA GLY A 227 -7.08 -22.47 9.58
C GLY A 227 -6.25 -23.71 9.31
N SER A 228 -5.02 -23.81 9.82
CA SER A 228 -4.18 -25.00 9.70
C SER A 228 -4.12 -25.72 11.04
N GLU A 229 -4.45 -27.02 11.04
CA GLU A 229 -4.30 -28.01 12.14
C GLU A 229 -3.70 -27.42 13.43
N ALA A 230 -4.55 -26.67 14.17
CA ALA A 230 -4.10 -25.64 15.10
C ALA A 230 -3.35 -26.23 16.31
N ASP A 231 -3.80 -27.39 16.78
CA ASP A 231 -3.16 -28.21 17.81
C ASP A 231 -1.70 -28.53 17.45
N VAL A 232 -1.47 -28.96 16.21
CA VAL A 232 -0.15 -29.35 15.71
C VAL A 232 0.75 -28.13 15.50
N CYS A 233 0.23 -27.06 14.88
CA CYS A 233 1.01 -25.86 14.63
C CYS A 233 1.38 -25.10 15.91
N LEU A 234 0.47 -24.98 16.89
CA LEU A 234 0.77 -24.35 18.17
C LEU A 234 1.86 -25.12 18.91
N THR A 235 1.74 -26.45 18.96
CA THR A 235 2.73 -27.31 19.61
C THR A 235 4.11 -27.17 18.97
N ALA A 236 4.19 -27.12 17.64
CA ALA A 236 5.45 -26.89 16.92
C ALA A 236 6.05 -25.50 17.22
N LEU A 237 5.23 -24.44 17.23
CA LEU A 237 5.67 -23.07 17.55
C LEU A 237 6.23 -22.97 18.97
N VAL A 238 5.53 -23.55 19.94
CA VAL A 238 5.96 -23.58 21.34
C VAL A 238 7.24 -24.39 21.48
N LEU A 239 7.36 -25.54 20.80
CA LEU A 239 8.57 -26.34 20.82
C LEU A 239 9.79 -25.60 20.26
N ILE A 240 9.63 -24.88 19.14
CA ILE A 240 10.67 -24.01 18.57
C ILE A 240 11.07 -22.91 19.57
N ALA A 241 10.09 -22.29 20.25
CA ALA A 241 10.35 -21.27 21.25
C ALA A 241 11.14 -21.81 22.44
N LEU A 242 10.74 -22.97 22.98
CA LEU A 242 11.41 -23.63 24.10
C LEU A 242 12.84 -24.06 23.74
N ASP A 243 13.07 -24.53 22.51
CA ASP A 243 14.39 -24.92 22.04
C ASP A 243 15.37 -23.74 21.97
N GLU A 244 14.92 -22.56 21.51
CA GLU A 244 15.76 -21.35 21.44
C GLU A 244 16.24 -20.89 22.83
N GLY A 245 15.44 -21.11 23.87
CA GLY A 245 15.80 -20.81 25.27
C GLY A 245 16.32 -22.00 26.07
N LYS A 246 16.52 -23.17 25.45
CA LYS A 246 16.83 -24.42 26.13
C LYS A 246 18.11 -24.33 26.95
N GLU A 247 19.20 -23.88 26.33
CA GLU A 247 20.51 -23.78 27.01
C GLU A 247 20.49 -22.76 28.15
N LEU A 248 19.62 -21.74 28.08
CA LEU A 248 19.48 -20.70 29.10
C LEU A 248 18.70 -21.17 30.33
N CYS A 249 17.66 -21.98 30.14
CA CYS A 249 16.72 -22.35 31.20
C CYS A 249 16.84 -23.80 31.69
N SER A 250 17.65 -24.65 31.05
CA SER A 250 17.80 -26.06 31.45
C SER A 250 18.33 -26.23 32.89
N SER A 251 19.12 -25.28 33.41
CA SER A 251 19.59 -25.32 34.79
C SER A 251 18.53 -24.94 35.82
N GLU A 252 17.56 -24.09 35.45
CA GLU A 252 16.51 -23.62 36.35
C GLU A 252 15.23 -24.48 36.29
N ILE A 253 15.01 -25.17 35.17
CA ILE A 253 13.81 -25.97 34.92
C ILE A 253 14.21 -27.41 34.56
N PRO A 254 14.32 -28.31 35.56
CA PRO A 254 14.69 -29.71 35.33
C PRO A 254 13.76 -30.45 34.36
N ASP A 255 12.46 -30.14 34.39
CA ASP A 255 11.44 -30.80 33.57
C ASP A 255 11.36 -30.29 32.12
N LEU A 256 12.14 -29.26 31.75
CA LEU A 256 12.06 -28.62 30.44
C LEU A 256 12.34 -29.61 29.31
N VAL A 257 13.42 -30.38 29.41
CA VAL A 257 13.80 -31.37 28.40
C VAL A 257 12.73 -32.46 28.28
N ALA A 258 12.18 -32.93 29.41
CA ALA A 258 11.12 -33.93 29.41
C ALA A 258 9.82 -33.40 28.78
N SER A 259 9.48 -32.13 29.01
CA SER A 259 8.35 -31.45 28.36
C SER A 259 8.53 -31.35 26.84
N MET A 260 9.72 -30.95 26.38
CA MET A 260 10.05 -30.89 24.95
C MET A 260 9.96 -32.26 24.28
N GLU A 261 10.41 -33.31 24.97
CA GLU A 261 10.31 -34.69 24.49
C GLU A 261 8.86 -35.17 24.32
N LYS A 262 7.96 -34.81 25.24
CA LYS A 262 6.53 -35.09 25.10
C LYS A 262 5.92 -34.39 23.88
N ALA A 263 6.27 -33.11 23.68
CA ALA A 263 5.82 -32.33 22.53
C ALA A 263 6.35 -32.94 21.21
N ARG A 264 7.63 -33.34 21.18
CA ARG A 264 8.23 -34.07 20.05
C ARG A 264 7.46 -35.35 19.73
N ALA A 265 7.20 -36.19 20.75
CA ALA A 265 6.48 -37.44 20.58
C ALA A 265 5.03 -37.24 20.10
N PHE A 266 4.36 -36.15 20.51
CA PHE A 266 3.06 -35.76 19.97
C PHE A 266 3.14 -35.42 18.47
N LEU A 267 4.09 -34.55 18.09
CA LEU A 267 4.28 -34.13 16.71
C LEU A 267 4.65 -35.30 15.79
N GLU A 268 5.52 -36.20 16.23
CA GLU A 268 5.87 -37.41 15.48
C GLU A 268 4.65 -38.32 15.26
N ARG A 269 3.79 -38.48 16.26
CA ARG A 269 2.56 -39.29 16.14
C ARG A 269 1.59 -38.70 15.13
N ARG A 270 1.43 -37.36 15.11
CA ARG A 270 0.50 -36.67 14.20
C ARG A 270 1.06 -36.42 12.80
N LEU A 271 2.38 -36.48 12.60
CA LEU A 271 3.06 -36.20 11.32
C LEU A 271 2.45 -36.92 10.09
N PRO A 272 2.03 -38.20 10.15
CA PRO A 272 1.41 -38.89 9.02
C PRO A 272 0.02 -38.35 8.63
N ASP A 273 -0.69 -37.69 9.54
CA ASP A 273 -2.08 -37.26 9.34
C ASP A 273 -2.18 -35.84 8.75
N ILE A 274 -1.14 -35.02 8.95
CA ILE A 274 -1.06 -33.59 8.57
C ILE A 274 -1.36 -33.32 7.08
N GLN A 275 -2.45 -32.67 6.73
CA GLN A 275 -2.79 -32.45 5.30
C GLN A 275 -2.28 -31.13 4.72
N LYS A 276 -1.88 -30.18 5.56
CA LYS A 276 -1.58 -28.82 5.13
C LYS A 276 -0.08 -28.57 4.99
N THR A 277 0.32 -27.96 3.88
CA THR A 277 1.72 -27.63 3.56
C THR A 277 2.41 -26.84 4.67
N PHE A 278 1.73 -25.83 5.20
CA PHE A 278 2.26 -25.01 6.29
C PHE A 278 2.53 -25.84 7.56
N SER A 279 1.54 -26.64 7.98
CA SER A 279 1.64 -27.51 9.15
C SER A 279 2.78 -28.53 9.02
N VAL A 280 2.95 -29.14 7.84
CA VAL A 280 4.08 -30.05 7.61
C VAL A 280 5.42 -29.32 7.69
N ALA A 281 5.53 -28.12 7.12
CA ALA A 281 6.78 -27.35 7.12
C ALA A 281 7.25 -26.97 8.53
N ILE A 282 6.35 -26.41 9.34
CA ILE A 282 6.70 -25.97 10.70
C ILE A 282 6.99 -27.15 11.63
N VAL A 283 6.24 -28.24 11.52
CA VAL A 283 6.49 -29.47 12.31
C VAL A 283 7.81 -30.09 11.93
N SER A 284 8.12 -30.18 10.63
CA SER A 284 9.38 -30.74 10.16
C SER A 284 10.57 -29.95 10.69
N TYR A 285 10.46 -28.62 10.77
CA TYR A 285 11.48 -27.77 11.39
C TYR A 285 11.61 -28.01 12.90
N ALA A 286 10.50 -28.03 13.65
CA ALA A 286 10.52 -28.30 15.09
C ALA A 286 11.10 -29.69 15.43
N LEU A 287 10.82 -30.69 14.58
CA LEU A 287 11.40 -32.03 14.67
C LEU A 287 12.91 -32.04 14.36
N ALA A 288 13.36 -31.23 13.40
CA ALA A 288 14.79 -31.12 13.08
C ALA A 288 15.59 -30.51 14.24
N LEU A 289 15.08 -29.43 14.87
CA LEU A 289 15.69 -28.82 16.05
C LEU A 289 15.88 -29.81 17.20
N THR A 290 14.88 -30.65 17.44
CA THR A 290 14.91 -31.70 18.47
C THR A 290 15.58 -33.00 18.02
N LYS A 291 16.30 -32.97 16.88
CA LYS A 291 17.07 -34.09 16.32
C LYS A 291 16.26 -35.37 16.11
N SER A 292 14.98 -35.22 15.76
CA SER A 292 14.12 -36.36 15.40
C SER A 292 14.55 -36.94 14.04
N PRO A 293 14.65 -38.28 13.91
CA PRO A 293 14.94 -38.91 12.61
C PRO A 293 13.80 -38.73 11.61
N ARG A 294 12.59 -38.37 12.06
CA ARG A 294 11.39 -38.21 11.25
C ARG A 294 11.23 -36.83 10.64
N ALA A 295 12.18 -35.93 10.91
CA ALA A 295 12.11 -34.52 10.53
C ALA A 295 12.02 -34.27 9.01
N ASN A 296 12.42 -35.22 8.16
CA ASN A 296 12.36 -35.09 6.70
C ASN A 296 11.38 -36.09 6.03
N ASP A 297 10.63 -36.89 6.80
CA ASP A 297 9.79 -37.98 6.28
C ASP A 297 8.76 -37.49 5.24
N ARG A 298 8.18 -36.30 5.49
CA ARG A 298 7.01 -35.82 4.74
C ARG A 298 7.23 -34.49 4.02
N LEU A 299 8.19 -33.67 4.46
CA LEU A 299 8.36 -32.30 3.96
C LEU A 299 8.48 -32.23 2.44
N ASP A 300 9.32 -33.08 1.85
CA ASP A 300 9.58 -33.09 0.40
C ASP A 300 8.35 -33.46 -0.43
N SER A 301 7.39 -34.21 0.13
CA SER A 301 6.15 -34.58 -0.57
C SER A 301 5.21 -33.39 -0.81
N PHE A 302 5.42 -32.28 -0.08
CA PHE A 302 4.67 -31.04 -0.22
C PHE A 302 5.43 -29.96 -1.00
N ALA A 303 6.64 -30.25 -1.45
CA ALA A 303 7.47 -29.29 -2.18
C ALA A 303 6.97 -29.09 -3.62
N SER A 304 7.37 -27.98 -4.23
CA SER A 304 7.22 -27.75 -5.67
C SER A 304 7.98 -28.80 -6.48
N ARG A 305 7.67 -28.92 -7.78
CA ARG A 305 8.34 -29.90 -8.67
C ARG A 305 9.87 -29.79 -8.68
N ASN A 306 10.40 -28.58 -8.53
CA ASN A 306 11.83 -28.29 -8.46
C ASN A 306 12.37 -28.20 -7.02
N LYS A 307 11.56 -28.54 -6.01
CA LYS A 307 11.87 -28.43 -4.57
C LYS A 307 12.37 -27.05 -4.11
N ALA A 308 12.01 -26.00 -4.84
CA ALA A 308 12.45 -24.64 -4.52
C ALA A 308 11.51 -23.92 -3.53
N TYR A 309 10.25 -24.34 -3.41
CA TYR A 309 9.29 -23.71 -2.50
C TYR A 309 8.14 -24.67 -2.13
N TRP A 310 7.39 -24.33 -1.08
CA TRP A 310 6.31 -25.15 -0.52
C TRP A 310 4.93 -24.47 -0.67
N PRO A 311 4.19 -24.74 -1.76
CA PRO A 311 2.93 -24.05 -2.05
C PRO A 311 1.82 -24.36 -1.06
N VAL A 312 1.18 -23.33 -0.53
CA VAL A 312 -0.07 -23.43 0.25
C VAL A 312 -1.25 -23.32 -0.73
N LYS A 313 -2.10 -24.36 -0.78
CA LYS A 313 -3.13 -24.54 -1.83
C LYS A 313 -4.30 -23.54 -1.78
N ASP A 314 -4.37 -22.68 -0.75
CA ASP A 314 -5.42 -21.67 -0.64
C ASP A 314 -5.12 -20.47 -1.57
N LYS A 315 -5.65 -20.61 -2.79
CA LYS A 315 -5.98 -19.64 -3.85
C LYS A 315 -4.92 -18.72 -4.48
N ASP A 316 -3.68 -18.61 -4.00
CA ASP A 316 -2.67 -17.80 -4.72
C ASP A 316 -1.23 -18.34 -4.68
N TRP A 317 -0.58 -18.38 -5.85
CA TRP A 317 0.85 -18.73 -6.00
C TRP A 317 1.79 -17.71 -5.31
N ASN A 318 1.26 -16.55 -4.90
CA ASN A 318 1.92 -15.49 -4.14
C ASN A 318 1.36 -15.35 -2.70
N SER A 319 0.68 -16.37 -2.18
CA SER A 319 0.17 -16.36 -0.81
C SER A 319 1.30 -16.17 0.21
N LEU A 320 1.10 -15.23 1.14
CA LEU A 320 1.98 -14.94 2.29
C LEU A 320 2.44 -16.22 3.02
N TYR A 321 1.54 -17.20 3.12
CA TYR A 321 1.77 -18.45 3.82
C TYR A 321 2.70 -19.40 3.06
N THR A 322 2.79 -19.29 1.73
CA THR A 322 3.78 -20.04 0.95
C THR A 322 5.20 -19.59 1.26
N ILE A 323 5.40 -18.28 1.46
CA ILE A 323 6.71 -17.73 1.83
C ILE A 323 7.11 -18.22 3.23
N GLU A 324 6.19 -18.18 4.18
CA GLU A 324 6.43 -18.65 5.55
C GLU A 324 6.73 -20.15 5.61
N ALA A 325 5.91 -20.99 4.94
CA ALA A 325 6.16 -22.43 4.86
C ALA A 325 7.52 -22.75 4.22
N THR A 326 7.87 -22.01 3.16
CA THR A 326 9.16 -22.17 2.47
C THR A 326 10.34 -21.75 3.36
N ALA A 327 10.18 -20.72 4.19
CA ALA A 327 11.20 -20.29 5.14
C ALA A 327 11.43 -21.32 6.26
N TYR A 328 10.37 -21.94 6.81
CA TYR A 328 10.51 -23.06 7.74
C TYR A 328 11.19 -24.28 7.10
N ALA A 329 10.85 -24.59 5.85
CA ALA A 329 11.51 -25.67 5.11
C ALA A 329 13.00 -25.38 4.87
N LEU A 330 13.38 -24.14 4.57
CA LEU A 330 14.79 -23.73 4.47
C LEU A 330 15.53 -23.97 5.78
N MET A 331 14.98 -23.52 6.92
CA MET A 331 15.60 -23.71 8.22
C MET A 331 15.71 -25.20 8.58
N GLN A 332 14.69 -26.00 8.29
CA GLN A 332 14.73 -27.45 8.48
C GLN A 332 15.88 -28.11 7.71
N LYS A 333 16.06 -27.78 6.43
CA LYS A 333 17.13 -28.34 5.59
C LYS A 333 18.51 -27.93 6.09
N LEU A 334 18.63 -26.70 6.60
CA LEU A 334 19.86 -26.21 7.22
C LEU A 334 20.20 -26.98 8.50
N GLU A 335 19.23 -27.20 9.40
CA GLU A 335 19.46 -27.94 10.65
C GLU A 335 19.82 -29.42 10.40
N LEU A 336 19.34 -30.01 9.31
CA LEU A 336 19.76 -31.36 8.88
C LEU A 336 21.10 -31.39 8.14
N GLY A 337 21.74 -30.24 7.90
CA GLY A 337 23.01 -30.15 7.16
C GLY A 337 22.89 -30.38 5.64
N LEU A 338 21.67 -30.30 5.07
CA LEU A 338 21.39 -30.55 3.65
C LEU A 338 21.66 -29.30 2.78
N HIS A 339 22.87 -28.74 2.87
CA HIS A 339 23.22 -27.44 2.27
C HIS A 339 23.05 -27.38 0.73
N ASN A 340 23.19 -28.50 0.03
CA ASN A 340 23.02 -28.55 -1.42
C ASN A 340 21.58 -28.24 -1.88
N GLU A 341 20.59 -28.49 -1.03
CA GLU A 341 19.18 -28.26 -1.35
C GLU A 341 18.73 -26.82 -1.03
N THR A 342 19.51 -26.05 -0.28
CA THR A 342 19.07 -24.77 0.30
C THR A 342 19.20 -23.58 -0.65
N TYR A 343 20.10 -23.63 -1.63
CA TYR A 343 20.35 -22.51 -2.54
C TYR A 343 19.11 -22.13 -3.37
N ALA A 344 18.42 -23.12 -3.93
CA ALA A 344 17.22 -22.89 -4.74
C ALA A 344 16.09 -22.28 -3.89
N ILE A 345 15.97 -22.72 -2.64
CA ILE A 345 14.98 -22.24 -1.68
C ILE A 345 15.28 -20.79 -1.27
N ALA A 346 16.53 -20.50 -0.90
CA ALA A 346 16.96 -19.14 -0.55
C ALA A 346 16.82 -18.17 -1.72
N LYS A 347 17.14 -18.60 -2.95
CA LYS A 347 16.94 -17.79 -4.17
C LYS A 347 15.46 -17.43 -4.34
N TRP A 348 14.56 -18.41 -4.23
CA TRP A 348 13.12 -18.17 -4.37
C TRP A 348 12.60 -17.18 -3.31
N LEU A 349 13.04 -17.30 -2.05
CA LEU A 349 12.66 -16.35 -0.99
C LEU A 349 13.15 -14.92 -1.29
N LEU A 350 14.40 -14.77 -1.74
CA LEU A 350 14.96 -13.46 -2.09
C LEU A 350 14.21 -12.77 -3.24
N GLU A 351 13.70 -13.53 -4.21
CA GLU A 351 12.90 -13.00 -5.33
C GLU A 351 11.49 -12.54 -4.91
N LYS A 352 10.99 -13.02 -3.76
CA LYS A 352 9.70 -12.60 -3.17
C LYS A 352 9.81 -11.39 -2.23
N ARG A 353 11.03 -10.90 -1.99
CA ARG A 353 11.30 -9.77 -1.10
C ARG A 353 10.92 -8.45 -1.76
N GLU A 354 10.40 -7.51 -0.97
CA GLU A 354 10.07 -6.16 -1.44
C GLU A 354 11.26 -5.19 -1.28
N LEU A 355 11.19 -4.04 -1.96
CA LEU A 355 12.17 -2.97 -1.74
C LEU A 355 12.14 -2.55 -0.27
N GLY A 356 13.33 -2.42 0.33
CA GLY A 356 13.50 -2.25 1.77
C GLY A 356 13.55 -3.52 2.60
N GLY A 357 13.51 -4.68 1.95
CA GLY A 357 13.94 -5.95 2.53
C GLY A 357 12.89 -6.68 3.37
N GLY A 358 11.67 -6.16 3.41
CA GLY A 358 10.52 -6.77 4.06
C GLY A 358 9.75 -7.73 3.15
N PHE A 359 8.81 -8.42 3.77
CA PHE A 359 7.81 -9.24 3.11
C PHE A 359 6.42 -8.71 3.51
N LYS A 360 5.43 -8.87 2.64
CA LYS A 360 4.09 -8.26 2.78
C LYS A 360 3.36 -8.43 4.13
N SER A 361 3.80 -9.34 5.02
CA SER A 361 3.27 -9.50 6.39
C SER A 361 4.39 -9.55 7.44
N THR A 362 4.04 -9.26 8.70
CA THR A 362 4.96 -9.31 9.85
C THR A 362 5.57 -10.69 10.04
N GLN A 363 4.78 -11.76 10.19
CA GLN A 363 5.33 -13.10 10.43
C GLN A 363 6.19 -13.56 9.26
N THR A 364 5.69 -13.38 8.05
CA THR A 364 6.43 -13.76 6.85
C THR A 364 7.78 -13.04 6.81
N THR A 365 7.81 -11.76 7.18
CA THR A 365 9.05 -10.98 7.26
C THR A 365 10.00 -11.56 8.30
N VAL A 366 9.53 -11.78 9.53
CA VAL A 366 10.37 -12.30 10.62
C VAL A 366 10.97 -13.66 10.24
N VAL A 367 10.13 -14.61 9.85
CA VAL A 367 10.54 -15.99 9.57
C VAL A 367 11.44 -16.06 8.33
N ALA A 368 11.14 -15.29 7.27
CA ALA A 368 11.98 -15.25 6.08
C ALA A 368 13.34 -14.60 6.34
N ILE A 369 13.40 -13.51 7.12
CA ILE A 369 14.67 -12.90 7.53
C ILE A 369 15.49 -13.87 8.38
N GLU A 370 14.85 -14.55 9.34
CA GLU A 370 15.52 -15.57 10.14
C GLU A 370 16.11 -16.69 9.28
N ALA A 371 15.31 -17.26 8.37
CA ALA A 371 15.77 -18.32 7.48
C ALA A 371 16.94 -17.86 6.58
N LEU A 372 16.89 -16.64 6.05
CA LEU A 372 17.95 -16.09 5.21
C LEU A 372 19.22 -15.74 6.01
N THR A 373 19.11 -15.30 7.25
CA THR A 373 20.27 -15.07 8.14
C THR A 373 20.94 -16.39 8.52
N ARG A 374 20.18 -17.41 8.93
CA ARG A 374 20.72 -18.77 9.18
C ARG A 374 21.37 -19.36 7.93
N PHE A 375 20.74 -19.21 6.76
CA PHE A 375 21.32 -19.64 5.48
C PHE A 375 22.66 -18.94 5.20
N SER A 376 22.73 -17.62 5.40
CA SER A 376 23.94 -16.84 5.15
C SER A 376 25.07 -17.16 6.12
N GLN A 377 24.76 -17.65 7.33
CA GLN A 377 25.75 -18.14 8.30
C GLN A 377 26.24 -19.54 7.97
N ALA A 378 25.33 -20.44 7.61
CA ALA A 378 25.65 -21.85 7.32
C ALA A 378 26.31 -22.04 5.94
N VAL A 379 26.00 -21.17 4.98
CA VAL A 379 26.51 -21.21 3.60
C VAL A 379 27.08 -19.84 3.22
N PRO A 380 28.23 -19.45 3.77
CA PRO A 380 28.86 -18.16 3.48
C PRO A 380 29.33 -18.08 2.03
N PHE A 381 29.40 -16.86 1.49
CA PHE A 381 29.97 -16.63 0.18
C PHE A 381 31.51 -16.63 0.26
N GLU A 382 32.14 -17.65 -0.34
CA GLU A 382 33.60 -17.81 -0.35
C GLU A 382 34.29 -17.13 -1.55
N GLY A 383 33.52 -16.53 -2.47
CA GLY A 383 34.05 -15.89 -3.68
C GLY A 383 34.56 -14.46 -3.49
N VAL A 384 35.21 -13.93 -4.52
CA VAL A 384 35.56 -12.50 -4.58
C VAL A 384 34.32 -11.71 -4.98
N GLN A 385 33.95 -10.74 -4.14
CA GLN A 385 32.89 -9.79 -4.44
C GLN A 385 33.39 -8.80 -5.50
N ASP A 386 33.08 -9.10 -6.76
CA ASP A 386 33.28 -8.23 -7.92
C ASP A 386 32.05 -8.32 -8.81
N LEU A 387 31.17 -7.33 -8.69
CA LEU A 387 29.90 -7.28 -9.40
C LEU A 387 29.78 -5.95 -10.13
N ARG A 388 29.74 -6.00 -11.46
CA ARG A 388 29.46 -4.85 -12.32
C ARG A 388 28.03 -4.94 -12.83
N VAL A 389 27.21 -3.98 -12.43
CA VAL A 389 25.79 -3.89 -12.81
C VAL A 389 25.59 -2.68 -13.72
N GLN A 390 25.05 -2.93 -14.90
CA GLN A 390 24.71 -1.92 -15.89
C GLN A 390 23.20 -1.91 -16.14
N ILE A 391 22.57 -0.75 -16.02
CA ILE A 391 21.14 -0.56 -16.28
C ILE A 391 20.98 0.41 -17.45
N ARG A 392 20.32 -0.05 -18.53
CA ARG A 392 20.10 0.73 -19.75
C ARG A 392 18.61 0.98 -19.95
N ALA A 393 18.27 2.22 -20.28
CA ALA A 393 16.95 2.63 -20.76
C ALA A 393 17.11 3.13 -22.22
N PRO A 394 16.95 2.25 -23.23
CA PRO A 394 17.35 2.53 -24.61
C PRO A 394 16.67 3.76 -25.22
N LYS A 395 15.39 3.98 -24.91
CA LYS A 395 14.60 5.10 -25.48
C LYS A 395 15.08 6.48 -25.03
N ARG A 396 15.71 6.57 -23.85
CA ARG A 396 16.19 7.83 -23.27
C ARG A 396 17.71 7.98 -23.32
N SER A 397 18.42 7.01 -23.93
CA SER A 397 19.88 6.93 -23.93
C SER A 397 20.50 7.04 -22.53
N LEU A 398 19.77 6.57 -21.50
CA LEU A 398 20.20 6.63 -20.12
C LEU A 398 20.88 5.30 -19.75
N ASN A 399 22.10 5.40 -19.24
CA ASN A 399 22.93 4.26 -18.87
C ASN A 399 23.52 4.54 -17.49
N VAL A 400 23.28 3.62 -16.56
CA VAL A 400 23.81 3.67 -15.20
C VAL A 400 24.69 2.46 -14.99
N GLU A 401 25.91 2.68 -14.52
CA GLU A 401 26.85 1.60 -14.22
C GLU A 401 27.31 1.71 -12.77
N TRP A 402 27.30 0.59 -12.06
CA TRP A 402 27.78 0.49 -10.70
C TRP A 402 28.76 -0.67 -10.56
N LEU A 403 29.89 -0.39 -9.92
CA LEU A 403 30.88 -1.38 -9.52
C LEU A 403 30.73 -1.66 -8.03
N ILE A 404 30.55 -2.93 -7.70
CA ILE A 404 30.32 -3.40 -6.34
C ILE A 404 31.45 -4.35 -5.95
N ASP A 405 32.15 -3.98 -4.88
CA ASP A 405 33.27 -4.69 -4.30
C ASP A 405 33.00 -5.09 -2.84
N GLN A 406 33.99 -5.67 -2.17
CA GLN A 406 33.87 -6.09 -0.76
C GLN A 406 33.66 -4.92 0.23
N ASN A 407 34.12 -3.72 -0.11
CA ASN A 407 34.08 -2.54 0.78
C ASN A 407 32.75 -1.81 0.68
N ASN A 408 32.11 -1.86 -0.48
CA ASN A 408 30.86 -1.14 -0.75
C ASN A 408 29.63 -2.07 -0.87
N ALA A 409 29.77 -3.37 -0.57
CA ALA A 409 28.70 -4.37 -0.72
C ALA A 409 27.38 -4.00 0.00
N TYR A 410 27.46 -3.37 1.18
CA TYR A 410 26.28 -2.91 1.94
C TYR A 410 25.78 -1.53 1.52
N GLN A 411 26.49 -0.81 0.64
CA GLN A 411 26.06 0.52 0.24
C GLN A 411 24.90 0.44 -0.76
N ARG A 412 23.75 1.00 -0.39
CA ARG A 412 22.60 1.08 -1.30
C ARG A 412 22.90 2.01 -2.48
N ARG A 413 22.77 1.48 -3.70
CA ARG A 413 22.81 2.26 -4.94
C ARG A 413 21.43 2.24 -5.56
N SER A 414 20.87 3.42 -5.86
CA SER A 414 19.53 3.53 -6.41
C SER A 414 19.45 4.53 -7.56
N ALA A 415 18.63 4.21 -8.56
CA ALA A 415 18.32 5.10 -9.68
C ALA A 415 16.81 5.10 -9.94
N LYS A 416 16.33 6.19 -10.54
CA LYS A 416 14.93 6.41 -10.89
C LYS A 416 14.78 6.44 -12.40
N PHE A 417 13.76 5.75 -12.90
CA PHE A 417 13.42 5.60 -14.31
C PHE A 417 11.91 5.85 -14.52
N SER A 418 11.48 5.97 -15.79
CA SER A 418 10.07 6.03 -16.14
C SER A 418 9.51 4.61 -16.35
N SER A 419 8.27 4.37 -15.96
CA SER A 419 7.55 3.12 -16.27
C SER A 419 7.23 2.92 -17.76
N GLU A 420 7.39 3.97 -18.56
CA GLU A 420 7.18 3.96 -20.02
C GLU A 420 8.41 3.42 -20.79
N ASP A 421 9.54 3.30 -20.09
CA ASP A 421 10.80 2.80 -20.63
C ASP A 421 10.95 1.30 -20.37
N ASP A 422 11.54 0.59 -21.34
CA ASP A 422 12.02 -0.77 -21.15
C ASP A 422 13.42 -0.70 -20.52
N LEU A 423 13.65 -1.43 -19.42
CA LEU A 423 14.95 -1.45 -18.74
C LEU A 423 15.65 -2.78 -18.98
N GLU A 424 16.91 -2.70 -19.43
CA GLU A 424 17.81 -3.84 -19.57
C GLU A 424 18.88 -3.78 -18.49
N ILE A 425 18.96 -4.82 -17.68
CA ILE A 425 19.86 -4.90 -16.52
C ILE A 425 20.87 -6.01 -16.79
N THR A 426 22.13 -5.66 -16.96
CA THR A 426 23.23 -6.60 -17.18
C THR A 426 24.14 -6.65 -15.97
N ALA A 427 24.32 -7.83 -15.39
CA ALA A 427 25.27 -8.08 -14.30
C ALA A 427 26.43 -8.95 -14.81
N SER A 428 27.66 -8.59 -14.47
CA SER A 428 28.87 -9.32 -14.84
C SER A 428 29.87 -9.36 -13.68
N GLY A 429 30.82 -10.30 -13.72
CA GLY A 429 31.82 -10.53 -12.67
C GLY A 429 31.62 -11.84 -11.91
N SER A 430 32.28 -11.98 -10.76
CA SER A 430 32.23 -13.16 -9.89
C SER A 430 31.47 -12.95 -8.57
N GLY A 431 31.10 -11.71 -8.27
CA GLY A 431 30.36 -11.34 -7.06
C GLY A 431 28.90 -11.76 -7.10
N ARG A 432 28.23 -11.63 -5.95
CA ARG A 432 26.80 -11.87 -5.79
C ARG A 432 26.10 -10.58 -5.38
N GLY A 433 24.81 -10.47 -5.66
CA GLY A 433 24.04 -9.33 -5.20
C GLY A 433 22.55 -9.54 -5.32
N THR A 434 21.80 -8.50 -4.99
CA THR A 434 20.36 -8.44 -5.24
C THR A 434 20.01 -7.11 -5.85
N ILE A 435 18.99 -7.16 -6.70
CA ILE A 435 18.38 -5.97 -7.28
C ILE A 435 16.89 -5.99 -6.97
N SER A 436 16.39 -4.84 -6.53
CA SER A 436 14.99 -4.64 -6.16
C SER A 436 14.41 -3.53 -7.01
N VAL A 437 13.29 -3.80 -7.67
CA VAL A 437 12.61 -2.87 -8.56
C VAL A 437 11.23 -2.55 -8.01
N LEU A 438 10.95 -1.27 -7.80
CA LEU A 438 9.67 -0.77 -7.29
C LEU A 438 9.06 0.19 -8.31
N THR A 439 7.90 -0.16 -8.85
CA THR A 439 7.05 0.75 -9.63
C THR A 439 6.05 1.42 -8.71
N MET A 440 5.99 2.75 -8.74
CA MET A 440 5.08 3.56 -7.93
C MET A 440 4.28 4.51 -8.83
N TYR A 441 2.96 4.54 -8.67
CA TYR A 441 2.09 5.43 -9.43
C TYR A 441 0.79 5.75 -8.69
N HIS A 442 0.13 6.85 -9.07
CA HIS A 442 -1.20 7.18 -8.57
C HIS A 442 -2.24 6.42 -9.40
N ARG A 443 -2.98 5.52 -8.77
CA ARG A 443 -4.07 4.77 -9.37
C ARG A 443 -5.40 5.50 -9.16
N SER A 444 -6.26 5.46 -10.18
CA SER A 444 -7.65 5.85 -10.05
C SER A 444 -8.29 5.05 -8.92
N PRO A 445 -9.09 5.71 -8.08
CA PRO A 445 -10.11 5.01 -7.36
C PRO A 445 -11.09 4.47 -8.43
N GLU A 446 -10.93 3.22 -8.85
CA GLU A 446 -11.93 2.55 -9.71
C GLU A 446 -13.31 2.73 -9.08
N SER A 447 -14.36 2.82 -9.89
CA SER A 447 -15.73 2.69 -9.39
C SER A 447 -15.89 1.28 -8.80
N TRP A 448 -15.71 1.17 -7.49
CA TRP A 448 -15.64 -0.08 -6.74
C TRP A 448 -17.00 -0.75 -6.54
N GLU A 449 -17.80 -0.92 -7.60
CA GLU A 449 -19.01 -1.74 -7.49
C GLU A 449 -18.72 -3.19 -7.05
N ASP A 450 -17.44 -3.64 -7.02
CA ASP A 450 -17.06 -5.02 -6.66
C ASP A 450 -15.99 -5.21 -5.52
N THR A 451 -15.63 -4.23 -4.69
CA THR A 451 -14.62 -4.48 -3.61
C THR A 451 -15.14 -4.48 -2.17
N CYS A 452 -16.40 -4.12 -1.91
CA CYS A 452 -17.01 -4.30 -0.58
C CYS A 452 -17.58 -5.71 -0.37
N ASN A 453 -16.99 -6.74 -0.98
CA ASN A 453 -17.53 -8.11 -0.94
C ASN A 453 -17.53 -8.73 0.47
N LEU A 454 -16.67 -8.23 1.36
CA LEU A 454 -16.48 -8.77 2.72
C LEU A 454 -16.85 -7.78 3.83
N TYR A 455 -17.17 -6.54 3.50
CA TYR A 455 -17.46 -5.50 4.50
C TYR A 455 -18.62 -4.63 4.03
N HIS A 456 -19.57 -4.40 4.92
CA HIS A 456 -20.52 -3.31 4.82
C HIS A 456 -19.88 -2.09 5.49
N LEU A 457 -19.87 -0.93 4.82
CA LEU A 457 -19.38 0.33 5.39
C LEU A 457 -20.26 1.48 4.91
N ASN A 458 -20.74 2.28 5.85
CA ASN A 458 -21.47 3.52 5.58
C ASN A 458 -20.91 4.63 6.46
N ALA A 459 -20.65 5.81 5.89
CA ALA A 459 -20.14 6.97 6.62
C ALA A 459 -21.01 8.20 6.35
N THR A 460 -21.52 8.80 7.41
CA THR A 460 -22.39 9.98 7.34
C THR A 460 -21.90 11.09 8.25
N LEU A 461 -22.05 12.33 7.80
CA LEU A 461 -21.72 13.53 8.58
C LEU A 461 -23.00 14.27 8.91
N HIS A 462 -23.23 14.57 10.18
CA HIS A 462 -24.39 15.32 10.65
C HIS A 462 -23.94 16.60 11.35
N ARG A 463 -24.71 17.70 11.28
CA ARG A 463 -24.42 18.87 12.10
C ARG A 463 -24.67 18.54 13.56
N ALA A 464 -23.71 18.83 14.45
CA ALA A 464 -23.91 18.69 15.87
C ALA A 464 -24.82 19.83 16.38
N LEU A 465 -25.78 19.51 17.24
CA LEU A 465 -26.65 20.50 17.87
C LEU A 465 -25.83 21.33 18.90
N GLU A 466 -25.47 22.54 18.49
CA GLU A 466 -24.88 23.66 19.25
C GLU A 466 -24.02 23.36 20.50
N GLU A 467 -22.68 23.43 20.36
CA GLU A 467 -21.83 23.94 21.44
C GLU A 467 -21.67 25.46 21.27
N LYS A 468 -22.54 26.25 21.91
CA LYS A 468 -22.54 27.73 21.90
C LYS A 468 -21.27 28.40 22.46
N LYS A 469 -20.21 27.65 22.77
CA LYS A 469 -19.04 28.17 23.51
C LYS A 469 -17.80 28.52 22.67
N SER A 470 -17.70 28.17 21.38
CA SER A 470 -16.46 28.46 20.63
C SER A 470 -16.58 29.09 19.24
N GLY A 471 -17.79 29.32 18.70
CA GLY A 471 -17.95 29.87 17.34
C GLY A 471 -17.44 28.95 16.23
N LYS A 472 -17.06 27.69 16.55
CA LYS A 472 -16.61 26.68 15.60
C LYS A 472 -17.77 25.81 15.16
N GLU A 473 -18.00 25.70 13.85
CA GLU A 473 -18.95 24.75 13.30
C GLU A 473 -18.50 23.33 13.64
N THR A 474 -19.37 22.57 14.29
CA THR A 474 -19.08 21.23 14.78
C THR A 474 -20.03 20.23 14.13
N PHE A 475 -19.48 19.10 13.69
CA PHE A 475 -20.21 18.04 13.01
C PHE A 475 -19.94 16.72 13.72
N GLN A 476 -20.92 15.83 13.73
CA GLN A 476 -20.82 14.46 14.21
C GLN A 476 -20.57 13.55 13.00
N LEU A 477 -19.39 12.93 12.94
CA LEU A 477 -19.11 11.86 11.98
C LEU A 477 -19.62 10.54 12.57
N ARG A 478 -20.47 9.84 11.83
CA ARG A 478 -21.01 8.52 12.18
C ARG A 478 -20.59 7.52 11.10
N MET A 479 -20.05 6.40 11.53
CA MET A 479 -19.54 5.33 10.67
C MET A 479 -20.16 4.02 11.14
N GLU A 480 -20.71 3.25 10.22
CA GLU A 480 -21.37 1.99 10.47
C GLU A 480 -20.70 0.92 9.64
N THR A 481 -20.24 -0.16 10.28
CA THR A 481 -19.49 -1.21 9.61
C THR A 481 -19.81 -2.60 10.12
N ARG A 482 -19.79 -3.59 9.23
CA ARG A 482 -20.01 -5.00 9.56
C ARG A 482 -19.25 -5.90 8.62
N TYR A 483 -18.76 -7.02 9.14
CA TYR A 483 -18.11 -8.04 8.33
C TYR A 483 -19.16 -8.95 7.67
N LEU A 484 -19.02 -9.21 6.37
CA LEU A 484 -19.97 -10.01 5.59
C LEU A 484 -19.54 -11.47 5.42
N GLY A 485 -18.46 -11.91 6.08
CA GLY A 485 -18.04 -13.32 6.07
C GLY A 485 -18.73 -14.19 7.13
N ASP A 486 -18.42 -15.48 7.11
CA ASP A 486 -19.09 -16.50 7.94
C ASP A 486 -18.70 -16.50 9.43
N ARG A 487 -17.82 -15.60 9.86
CA ARG A 487 -17.30 -15.50 11.23
C ARG A 487 -16.88 -14.07 11.52
N GLU A 488 -16.72 -13.72 12.80
CA GLU A 488 -16.17 -12.42 13.19
C GLU A 488 -14.82 -12.17 12.49
N ALA A 489 -14.65 -10.97 11.96
CA ALA A 489 -13.35 -10.54 11.47
C ALA A 489 -12.42 -10.26 12.66
N THR A 490 -11.14 -10.55 12.45
CA THR A 490 -10.05 -10.29 13.40
C THR A 490 -9.76 -8.79 13.47
N MET A 491 -8.57 -8.41 13.96
CA MET A 491 -8.16 -7.02 14.03
C MET A 491 -8.41 -6.27 12.71
N THR A 492 -9.21 -5.21 12.80
CA THR A 492 -9.68 -4.43 11.66
C THR A 492 -9.28 -2.98 11.87
N ILE A 493 -8.71 -2.35 10.84
CA ILE A 493 -8.38 -0.92 10.86
C ILE A 493 -9.52 -0.15 10.22
N MET A 494 -9.92 0.93 10.88
CA MET A 494 -10.74 1.98 10.27
C MET A 494 -9.90 3.25 10.12
N GLU A 495 -9.57 3.58 8.88
CA GLU A 495 -8.81 4.77 8.51
C GLU A 495 -9.78 5.84 8.00
N VAL A 496 -9.84 6.96 8.71
CA VAL A 496 -10.77 8.07 8.50
C VAL A 496 -9.97 9.28 8.03
N SER A 497 -10.05 9.57 6.73
CA SER A 497 -9.54 10.83 6.18
C SER A 497 -10.56 11.93 6.48
N LEU A 498 -10.14 13.01 7.12
CA LEU A 498 -11.01 14.15 7.40
C LEU A 498 -11.06 15.11 6.22
N LEU A 499 -12.16 15.84 6.09
CA LEU A 499 -12.31 16.94 5.13
C LEU A 499 -11.22 18.00 5.36
N THR A 500 -10.75 18.65 4.29
CA THR A 500 -9.74 19.71 4.38
C THR A 500 -10.22 20.83 5.31
N GLY A 501 -9.40 21.17 6.31
CA GLY A 501 -9.75 22.19 7.32
C GLY A 501 -10.55 21.66 8.52
N PHE A 502 -10.84 20.36 8.58
CA PHE A 502 -11.50 19.71 9.71
C PHE A 502 -10.51 18.99 10.63
N TYR A 503 -10.80 19.02 11.92
CA TYR A 503 -9.97 18.42 12.97
C TYR A 503 -10.84 17.63 13.96
N PRO A 504 -10.36 16.47 14.46
CA PRO A 504 -11.15 15.62 15.34
C PRO A 504 -11.21 16.18 16.77
N ASN A 505 -12.30 15.89 17.48
CA ASN A 505 -12.38 16.12 18.91
C ASN A 505 -11.60 15.01 19.64
N HIS A 506 -10.55 15.41 20.37
CA HIS A 506 -9.68 14.46 21.06
C HIS A 506 -10.33 13.80 22.28
N ASP A 507 -11.34 14.40 22.90
CA ASP A 507 -12.00 13.84 24.08
C ASP A 507 -12.93 12.69 23.69
N ASP A 508 -13.66 12.84 22.58
CA ASP A 508 -14.48 11.76 22.01
C ASP A 508 -13.61 10.55 21.59
N LEU A 509 -12.44 10.80 20.98
CA LEU A 509 -11.50 9.74 20.62
C LEU A 509 -10.96 8.99 21.84
N LYS A 510 -10.66 9.71 22.94
CA LYS A 510 -10.25 9.07 24.20
C LYS A 510 -11.37 8.22 24.79
N GLN A 511 -12.62 8.69 24.71
CA GLN A 511 -13.79 7.97 25.20
C GLN A 511 -14.01 6.65 24.43
N LEU A 512 -13.90 6.68 23.10
CA LEU A 512 -13.98 5.49 22.23
C LEU A 512 -12.91 4.43 22.55
N THR A 513 -11.79 4.85 23.14
CA THR A 513 -10.69 3.98 23.59
C THR A 513 -10.62 3.75 25.09
N SER A 514 -11.64 4.15 25.84
CA SER A 514 -11.70 3.93 27.29
C SER A 514 -11.96 2.45 27.62
N GLU A 515 -11.53 2.02 28.81
CA GLU A 515 -11.76 0.64 29.29
C GLU A 515 -13.26 0.30 29.48
N VAL A 516 -14.13 1.31 29.49
CA VAL A 516 -15.58 1.16 29.73
C VAL A 516 -16.35 0.92 28.42
N GLU A 517 -16.05 1.69 27.37
CA GLU A 517 -16.74 1.57 26.08
C GLU A 517 -16.02 0.64 25.10
N MET A 518 -14.67 0.66 25.11
CA MET A 518 -13.75 -0.19 24.36
C MET A 518 -14.20 -0.56 22.92
N TYR A 519 -14.72 0.41 22.18
CA TYR A 519 -15.08 0.21 20.77
C TYR A 519 -13.84 0.10 19.89
N ALA A 520 -12.80 0.87 20.20
CA ALA A 520 -11.45 0.73 19.65
C ALA A 520 -10.48 0.59 20.81
N PHE A 521 -9.41 -0.19 20.66
CA PHE A 521 -8.41 -0.32 21.73
C PHE A 521 -7.29 0.72 21.63
N GLN A 522 -7.14 1.34 20.46
CA GLN A 522 -6.14 2.38 20.20
C GLN A 522 -6.63 3.31 19.08
N TYR A 523 -6.17 4.56 19.12
CA TYR A 523 -6.29 5.50 18.02
C TYR A 523 -4.95 6.20 17.72
N GLU A 524 -4.77 6.62 16.47
CA GLU A 524 -3.68 7.50 16.04
C GLU A 524 -4.26 8.69 15.28
N THR A 525 -3.78 9.91 15.56
CA THR A 525 -4.12 11.09 14.77
C THR A 525 -2.87 11.63 14.07
N LYS A 526 -2.94 11.73 12.74
CA LYS A 526 -1.95 12.46 11.95
C LYS A 526 -2.59 13.75 11.47
N THR A 527 -2.29 14.84 12.15
CA THR A 527 -2.78 16.18 11.80
C THR A 527 -1.66 16.98 11.16
N LYS A 528 -1.65 17.05 9.83
CA LYS A 528 -0.82 17.99 9.07
C LYS A 528 -1.71 19.11 8.54
N SER A 529 -1.10 20.22 8.12
CA SER A 529 -1.83 21.36 7.54
C SER A 529 -2.56 21.03 6.22
N SER A 530 -2.19 19.94 5.53
CA SER A 530 -2.84 19.47 4.29
C SER A 530 -3.72 18.23 4.48
N ASP A 531 -3.31 17.30 5.35
CA ASP A 531 -3.97 15.99 5.53
C ASP A 531 -4.21 15.74 7.03
N SER A 532 -5.47 15.53 7.40
CA SER A 532 -5.87 15.13 8.74
C SER A 532 -6.48 13.74 8.67
N THR A 533 -5.81 12.73 9.22
CA THR A 533 -6.30 11.34 9.25
C THR A 533 -6.40 10.84 10.69
N VAL A 534 -7.50 10.16 11.00
CA VAL A 534 -7.69 9.41 12.25
C VAL A 534 -7.69 7.93 11.92
N VAL A 535 -6.88 7.15 12.63
CA VAL A 535 -6.82 5.70 12.49
C VAL A 535 -7.35 5.08 13.77
N LEU A 536 -8.37 4.26 13.67
CA LEU A 536 -8.96 3.50 14.78
C LEU A 536 -8.62 2.02 14.62
N TYR A 537 -8.20 1.40 15.72
CA TYR A 537 -7.88 -0.03 15.76
C TYR A 537 -8.96 -0.79 16.51
N LEU A 538 -9.66 -1.68 15.79
CA LEU A 538 -10.73 -2.53 16.33
C LEU A 538 -10.18 -3.93 16.60
N GLU A 539 -10.50 -4.51 17.76
CA GLU A 539 -10.05 -5.87 18.13
C GLU A 539 -10.67 -6.94 17.23
N LYS A 540 -11.96 -6.78 16.97
CA LYS A 540 -12.76 -7.64 16.10
C LYS A 540 -13.88 -6.83 15.46
N LEU A 541 -14.40 -7.34 14.35
CA LEU A 541 -15.61 -6.80 13.74
C LEU A 541 -16.67 -7.89 13.65
N SER A 542 -17.86 -7.59 14.18
CA SER A 542 -18.99 -8.55 14.17
C SER A 542 -19.40 -8.87 12.74
N HIS A 543 -19.85 -10.11 12.54
CA HIS A 543 -20.49 -10.54 11.30
C HIS A 543 -22.02 -10.49 11.36
N GLN A 544 -22.58 -10.39 12.58
CA GLN A 544 -24.01 -10.47 12.84
C GLN A 544 -24.66 -9.08 12.96
N GLU A 545 -23.97 -8.15 13.62
CA GLU A 545 -24.50 -6.82 13.97
C GLU A 545 -23.59 -5.72 13.44
N ASP A 546 -24.19 -4.58 13.09
CA ASP A 546 -23.44 -3.41 12.62
C ASP A 546 -22.76 -2.71 13.81
N THR A 547 -21.45 -2.54 13.72
CA THR A 547 -20.66 -1.76 14.69
C THR A 547 -20.71 -0.30 14.30
N VAL A 548 -21.29 0.54 15.17
CA VAL A 548 -21.46 1.97 14.94
C VAL A 548 -20.45 2.76 15.77
N LEU A 549 -19.65 3.57 15.09
CA LEU A 549 -18.61 4.41 15.66
C LEU A 549 -18.88 5.86 15.29
N GLY A 550 -18.57 6.81 16.17
CA GLY A 550 -18.69 8.21 15.80
C GLY A 550 -18.00 9.15 16.76
N PHE A 551 -17.49 10.26 16.24
CA PHE A 551 -16.82 11.31 17.00
C PHE A 551 -17.08 12.67 16.35
N ARG A 552 -16.92 13.74 17.13
CA ARG A 552 -17.09 15.12 16.64
C ARG A 552 -15.88 15.58 15.87
N VAL A 553 -16.12 16.37 14.83
CA VAL A 553 -15.12 17.08 14.03
C VAL A 553 -15.45 18.57 13.99
N HIS A 554 -14.43 19.40 14.09
CA HIS A 554 -14.56 20.86 14.11
C HIS A 554 -13.99 21.47 12.83
N ARG A 555 -14.76 22.35 12.18
CA ARG A 555 -14.29 23.13 11.03
C ARG A 555 -13.46 24.31 11.52
N MET A 556 -12.17 24.29 11.23
CA MET A 556 -11.22 25.35 11.63
C MET A 556 -10.88 26.28 10.47
N LEU A 557 -10.94 25.80 9.22
CA LEU A 557 -10.70 26.57 8.01
C LEU A 557 -11.90 26.42 7.06
N PRO A 558 -12.62 27.50 6.72
CA PRO A 558 -13.64 27.45 5.69
C PRO A 558 -12.94 27.37 4.32
N VAL A 559 -13.20 26.29 3.59
CA VAL A 559 -12.71 26.06 2.22
C VAL A 559 -13.92 25.96 1.31
N GLU A 560 -13.87 26.62 0.15
CA GLU A 560 -14.88 26.48 -0.91
C GLU A 560 -14.54 25.26 -1.79
N PHE A 561 -15.56 24.54 -2.26
CA PHE A 561 -15.42 23.30 -3.05
C PHE A 561 -14.66 22.18 -2.31
N LEU A 562 -15.25 21.70 -1.20
CA LEU A 562 -14.67 20.60 -0.44
C LEU A 562 -14.73 19.30 -1.23
N GLN A 563 -13.57 18.65 -1.38
CA GLN A 563 -13.52 17.29 -1.88
C GLN A 563 -14.07 16.34 -0.82
N ALA A 564 -14.91 15.37 -1.24
CA ALA A 564 -15.41 14.34 -0.36
C ALA A 564 -14.25 13.58 0.32
N ALA A 565 -14.39 13.39 1.63
CA ALA A 565 -13.48 12.62 2.45
C ALA A 565 -13.83 11.13 2.39
N GLN A 566 -12.88 10.27 2.76
CA GLN A 566 -13.03 8.83 2.67
C GLN A 566 -12.82 8.17 4.03
N VAL A 567 -13.67 7.20 4.34
CA VAL A 567 -13.46 6.20 5.39
C VAL A 567 -13.11 4.89 4.71
N THR A 568 -12.05 4.23 5.15
CA THR A 568 -11.64 2.92 4.67
C THR A 568 -11.59 1.95 5.84
N VAL A 569 -12.31 0.84 5.73
CA VAL A 569 -12.20 -0.30 6.63
C VAL A 569 -11.42 -1.42 5.95
N TYR A 570 -10.46 -2.02 6.63
CA TYR A 570 -9.70 -3.13 6.08
C TYR A 570 -9.19 -4.08 7.15
N ASP A 571 -9.04 -5.35 6.78
CA ASP A 571 -8.38 -6.34 7.63
C ASP A 571 -6.92 -5.90 7.83
N TYR A 572 -6.46 -5.85 9.07
CA TYR A 572 -5.09 -5.47 9.40
C TYR A 572 -4.07 -6.41 8.73
N TYR A 573 -4.41 -7.70 8.60
CA TYR A 573 -3.52 -8.78 8.16
C TYR A 573 -3.56 -9.05 6.68
N GLU A 574 -4.68 -8.75 6.05
CA GLU A 574 -4.84 -8.84 4.60
C GLU A 574 -5.44 -7.54 4.07
N PRO A 575 -4.64 -6.45 3.96
CA PRO A 575 -5.16 -5.14 3.58
C PRO A 575 -5.78 -5.10 2.18
N SER A 576 -5.60 -6.13 1.34
CA SER A 576 -6.33 -6.25 0.07
C SER A 576 -7.85 -6.43 0.31
N ARG A 577 -8.25 -7.02 1.44
CA ARG A 577 -9.64 -7.06 1.91
C ARG A 577 -9.98 -5.72 2.55
N ARG A 578 -10.58 -4.85 1.76
CA ARG A 578 -10.94 -3.50 2.21
C ARG A 578 -12.26 -3.07 1.60
N CYS A 579 -12.95 -2.18 2.29
CA CYS A 579 -14.09 -1.46 1.78
C CYS A 579 -13.92 0.01 2.13
N SER A 580 -14.38 0.89 1.26
CA SER A 580 -14.27 2.32 1.46
C SER A 580 -15.60 3.00 1.16
N SER A 581 -15.93 4.01 1.96
CA SER A 581 -17.11 4.86 1.79
C SER A 581 -16.68 6.33 1.79
N PHE A 582 -17.26 7.12 0.91
CA PHE A 582 -17.06 8.57 0.90
C PHE A 582 -18.11 9.25 1.75
N TYR A 583 -17.75 10.39 2.33
CA TYR A 583 -18.68 11.27 3.02
C TYR A 583 -18.31 12.72 2.73
N ASN A 584 -19.33 13.58 2.73
CA ASN A 584 -19.16 15.02 2.58
C ASN A 584 -20.08 15.78 3.55
N LEU A 585 -20.08 17.11 3.49
CA LEU A 585 -21.02 17.95 4.22
C LEU A 585 -22.47 17.55 3.88
N PRO A 586 -23.43 17.65 4.83
CA PRO A 586 -24.82 17.27 4.60
C PRO A 586 -25.49 17.95 3.38
N THR A 587 -24.97 19.11 2.97
CA THR A 587 -25.47 19.91 1.85
C THR A 587 -24.83 19.56 0.52
N GLU A 588 -23.78 18.74 0.51
CA GLU A 588 -22.97 18.40 -0.65
C GLU A 588 -23.04 16.88 -0.93
N ARG A 589 -22.86 16.48 -2.20
CA ARG A 589 -22.82 15.06 -2.54
C ARG A 589 -21.48 14.46 -2.10
N SER A 590 -21.52 13.19 -1.71
CA SER A 590 -20.32 12.43 -1.29
C SER A 590 -19.62 11.75 -2.47
N ASP A 591 -20.30 11.56 -3.60
CA ASP A 591 -19.71 10.98 -4.80
C ASP A 591 -19.01 12.03 -5.66
N LEU A 592 -17.79 11.72 -6.10
CA LEU A 592 -17.10 12.50 -7.11
C LEU A 592 -17.91 12.49 -8.41
N ARG A 593 -18.16 13.67 -8.98
CA ARG A 593 -18.72 13.78 -10.33
C ARG A 593 -17.72 13.15 -11.29
N LYS A 594 -18.15 12.14 -12.01
CA LYS A 594 -17.34 11.44 -13.02
C LYS A 594 -18.12 11.37 -14.31
N ILE A 595 -17.42 11.28 -15.43
CA ILE A 595 -17.97 10.81 -16.70
C ILE A 595 -17.31 9.46 -16.99
N CYS A 596 -18.10 8.43 -17.24
CA CYS A 596 -17.61 7.08 -17.53
C CYS A 596 -18.19 6.57 -18.84
N TYR A 597 -17.33 5.98 -19.66
CA TYR A 597 -17.74 5.26 -20.84
C TYR A 597 -17.13 3.86 -20.80
N LYS A 598 -17.98 2.83 -20.65
CA LYS A 598 -17.56 1.45 -20.31
C LYS A 598 -16.65 1.49 -19.06
N ASP A 599 -15.46 0.89 -19.14
CA ASP A 599 -14.53 0.77 -18.00
C ASP A 599 -13.62 2.00 -17.81
N VAL A 600 -13.76 3.04 -18.64
CA VAL A 600 -12.92 4.24 -18.59
C VAL A 600 -13.71 5.41 -17.98
N CYS A 601 -13.30 5.85 -16.80
CA CYS A 601 -13.88 6.99 -16.08
C CYS A 601 -12.89 8.15 -15.97
N ARG A 602 -13.39 9.40 -16.07
CA ARG A 602 -12.65 10.62 -15.76
C ARG A 602 -13.42 11.49 -14.76
N CYS A 603 -12.69 12.22 -13.93
CA CYS A 603 -13.25 13.21 -13.02
C CYS A 603 -13.94 14.35 -13.80
N ALA A 604 -15.12 14.77 -13.36
CA ALA A 604 -15.96 15.82 -13.91
C ALA A 604 -16.31 16.88 -12.84
N GLU A 605 -15.42 17.07 -11.86
CA GLU A 605 -15.47 18.16 -10.86
C GLU A 605 -15.06 19.53 -11.46
N GLU A 606 -14.67 19.57 -12.74
CA GLU A 606 -14.36 20.83 -13.40
C GLU A 606 -15.62 21.69 -13.58
N LEU A 607 -15.41 23.01 -13.72
CA LEU A 607 -16.48 23.94 -14.04
C LEU A 607 -17.12 23.55 -15.39
N CYS A 608 -18.45 23.61 -15.46
CA CYS A 608 -19.17 23.31 -16.69
C CYS A 608 -18.76 24.29 -17.82
N PRO A 609 -18.69 23.82 -19.08
CA PRO A 609 -18.56 24.71 -20.22
C PRO A 609 -19.69 25.74 -20.22
N THR A 610 -19.36 26.97 -20.58
CA THR A 610 -20.35 28.05 -20.71
C THR A 610 -20.47 28.44 -22.17
N GLN A 611 -21.71 28.52 -22.66
CA GLN A 611 -21.97 29.03 -23.99
C GLN A 611 -21.64 30.53 -24.03
N LYS A 612 -20.78 30.95 -24.96
CA LYS A 612 -20.51 32.38 -25.16
C LYS A 612 -21.75 33.04 -25.76
N LYS A 613 -22.30 34.03 -25.05
CA LYS A 613 -23.45 34.82 -25.51
C LYS A 613 -23.00 35.81 -26.60
N ASP A 614 -23.89 36.07 -27.55
CA ASP A 614 -23.65 36.94 -28.73
C ASP A 614 -23.19 38.37 -28.40
N SER A 615 -23.27 38.80 -27.14
CA SER A 615 -22.97 40.17 -26.71
C SER A 615 -21.48 40.49 -26.57
N SER A 616 -20.57 39.52 -26.69
CA SER A 616 -19.14 39.80 -26.85
C SER A 616 -18.79 39.74 -28.33
N TRP A 617 -18.75 40.88 -29.01
CA TRP A 617 -18.21 41.01 -30.37
C TRP A 617 -16.81 40.39 -30.43
N THR A 618 -16.73 39.13 -30.84
CA THR A 618 -15.47 38.40 -30.95
C THR A 618 -15.01 38.61 -32.38
N ARG A 619 -13.96 39.40 -32.59
CA ARG A 619 -13.47 39.68 -33.96
C ARG A 619 -12.97 38.38 -34.60
N GLN A 620 -13.02 38.30 -35.93
CA GLN A 620 -12.50 37.16 -36.69
C GLN A 620 -11.06 36.78 -36.27
N GLU A 621 -10.22 37.78 -35.99
CA GLU A 621 -8.84 37.61 -35.51
C GLU A 621 -8.75 36.88 -34.15
N GLU A 622 -9.67 37.15 -33.22
CA GLU A 622 -9.69 36.51 -31.91
C GLU A 622 -10.09 35.03 -32.00
N LEU A 623 -11.02 34.70 -32.91
CA LEU A 623 -11.39 33.31 -33.19
C LEU A 623 -10.23 32.54 -33.84
N GLN A 624 -9.44 33.18 -34.70
CA GLN A 624 -8.22 32.60 -35.28
C GLN A 624 -7.18 32.30 -34.21
N VAL A 625 -6.93 33.26 -33.31
CA VAL A 625 -5.98 33.09 -32.19
C VAL A 625 -6.44 31.96 -31.27
N ALA A 626 -7.74 31.91 -30.93
CA ALA A 626 -8.29 30.84 -30.10
C ALA A 626 -8.19 29.46 -30.78
N ALA A 627 -8.49 29.36 -32.08
CA ALA A 627 -8.39 28.10 -32.83
C ALA A 627 -6.95 27.58 -32.99
N CYS A 628 -5.97 28.49 -32.93
CA CYS A 628 -4.54 28.20 -33.06
C CYS A 628 -3.78 28.21 -31.75
N GLU A 629 -4.46 28.35 -30.61
CA GLU A 629 -3.82 28.25 -29.30
C GLU A 629 -3.15 26.88 -29.12
N ALA A 630 -1.99 26.86 -28.48
CA ALA A 630 -1.28 25.63 -28.18
C ALA A 630 -2.16 24.69 -27.34
N GLY A 631 -2.40 23.47 -27.84
CA GLY A 631 -3.24 22.46 -27.21
C GLY A 631 -4.67 22.35 -27.75
N MET A 632 -5.11 23.27 -28.61
CA MET A 632 -6.38 23.16 -29.35
C MET A 632 -6.26 22.15 -30.48
N ASP A 633 -7.08 21.11 -30.45
CA ASP A 633 -6.94 19.94 -31.31
C ASP A 633 -7.87 20.01 -32.53
N PHE A 634 -9.16 20.23 -32.29
CA PHE A 634 -10.18 20.21 -33.35
C PHE A 634 -11.08 21.45 -33.30
N VAL A 635 -11.55 21.86 -34.48
CA VAL A 635 -12.54 22.94 -34.64
C VAL A 635 -13.61 22.51 -35.63
N PHE A 636 -14.85 22.42 -35.15
CA PHE A 636 -15.98 21.92 -35.92
C PHE A 636 -17.14 22.91 -35.94
N LYS A 637 -17.84 22.94 -37.09
CA LYS A 637 -19.21 23.42 -37.19
C LYS A 637 -20.13 22.21 -37.11
N ALA A 638 -20.93 22.10 -36.06
CA ALA A 638 -21.77 20.93 -35.83
C ALA A 638 -23.21 21.32 -35.52
N ARG A 639 -24.17 20.53 -36.00
CA ARG A 639 -25.60 20.71 -35.76
C ARG A 639 -26.09 19.72 -34.73
N LEU A 640 -26.79 20.19 -33.71
CA LEU A 640 -27.36 19.33 -32.68
C LEU A 640 -28.64 18.66 -33.22
N GLU A 641 -28.64 17.35 -33.39
CA GLU A 641 -29.81 16.61 -33.90
C GLU A 641 -30.70 16.09 -32.78
N ALA A 642 -30.11 15.55 -31.70
CA ALA A 642 -30.85 15.02 -30.56
C ALA A 642 -30.05 15.09 -29.25
N VAL A 643 -30.76 15.28 -28.13
CA VAL A 643 -30.19 15.17 -26.78
C VAL A 643 -30.67 13.88 -26.10
N GLU A 644 -29.75 12.98 -25.78
CA GLU A 644 -30.02 11.79 -24.96
C GLU A 644 -29.75 12.13 -23.48
N ALA A 645 -30.79 12.55 -22.77
CA ALA A 645 -30.77 12.75 -21.32
C ALA A 645 -31.66 11.70 -20.64
N SER A 646 -31.11 10.94 -19.70
CA SER A 646 -31.89 9.97 -18.90
C SER A 646 -31.80 10.32 -17.43
N ALA A 647 -32.93 10.24 -16.70
CA ALA A 647 -32.94 10.38 -15.25
C ALA A 647 -32.12 9.30 -14.53
N SER A 648 -31.86 8.17 -15.18
CA SER A 648 -31.02 7.08 -14.68
C SER A 648 -29.55 7.17 -15.09
N SER A 649 -29.19 8.09 -16.00
CA SER A 649 -27.80 8.25 -16.46
C SER A 649 -27.21 9.53 -15.90
N PRO A 650 -26.01 9.49 -15.29
CA PRO A 650 -25.31 10.70 -14.84
C PRO A 650 -24.74 11.54 -16.01
N TYR A 651 -24.97 11.12 -17.26
CA TYR A 651 -24.43 11.76 -18.46
C TYR A 651 -25.54 12.26 -19.36
N THR A 652 -25.26 13.37 -20.04
CA THR A 652 -26.05 13.85 -21.16
C THR A 652 -25.23 13.70 -22.42
N TYR A 653 -25.77 12.99 -23.41
CA TYR A 653 -25.15 12.86 -24.72
C TYR A 653 -25.83 13.80 -25.72
N TYR A 654 -25.02 14.54 -26.46
CA TYR A 654 -25.43 15.41 -27.54
C TYR A 654 -25.01 14.77 -28.86
N ASN A 655 -25.99 14.31 -29.62
CA ASN A 655 -25.76 13.74 -30.95
C ASN A 655 -25.64 14.89 -31.94
N MET A 656 -24.40 15.19 -32.34
CA MET A 656 -24.06 16.32 -33.19
C MET A 656 -23.66 15.82 -34.58
N GLN A 657 -24.25 16.37 -35.63
CA GLN A 657 -23.84 16.13 -37.01
C GLN A 657 -22.78 17.15 -37.44
N LEU A 658 -21.61 16.69 -37.87
CA LEU A 658 -20.54 17.58 -38.34
C LEU A 658 -20.91 18.16 -39.71
N GLN A 659 -21.11 19.47 -39.80
CA GLN A 659 -21.39 20.15 -41.07
C GLN A 659 -20.11 20.55 -41.79
N ALA A 660 -19.10 21.02 -41.06
CA ALA A 660 -17.80 21.37 -41.59
C ALA A 660 -16.68 21.13 -40.58
N ILE A 661 -15.55 20.64 -41.09
CA ILE A 661 -14.31 20.47 -40.31
C ILE A 661 -13.39 21.63 -40.67
N ILE A 662 -13.25 22.58 -39.75
CA ILE A 662 -12.45 23.81 -39.94
C ILE A 662 -10.98 23.55 -39.61
N LYS A 663 -10.74 22.71 -38.59
CA LYS A 663 -9.40 22.22 -38.22
C LYS A 663 -9.52 20.73 -37.86
N SER A 664 -8.81 19.89 -38.62
CA SER A 664 -8.69 18.46 -38.33
C SER A 664 -7.74 18.26 -37.15
N GLY A 665 -8.17 17.47 -36.17
CA GLY A 665 -7.38 17.13 -34.98
C GLY A 665 -6.81 15.72 -35.03
N THR A 666 -6.63 15.12 -33.86
CA THR A 666 -6.09 13.78 -33.64
C THR A 666 -7.02 12.67 -34.14
N ASP A 667 -8.35 12.91 -34.20
CA ASP A 667 -9.32 12.01 -34.82
C ASP A 667 -9.31 12.17 -36.36
N ALA A 668 -8.36 11.49 -37.01
CA ALA A 668 -8.20 11.51 -38.47
C ALA A 668 -9.35 10.81 -39.24
N ALA A 669 -10.28 10.15 -38.53
CA ALA A 669 -11.40 9.43 -39.13
C ALA A 669 -12.69 10.28 -39.21
N ALA A 670 -12.72 11.50 -38.64
CA ALA A 670 -13.88 12.38 -38.71
C ALA A 670 -14.07 12.94 -40.13
N MET A 671 -15.24 12.70 -40.73
CA MET A 671 -15.64 13.25 -42.03
C MET A 671 -16.80 14.24 -41.89
N PRO A 672 -16.95 15.19 -42.84
CA PRO A 672 -18.19 15.97 -42.94
C PRO A 672 -19.40 15.04 -43.09
N LEU A 673 -20.52 15.40 -42.45
CA LEU A 673 -21.78 14.65 -42.31
C LEU A 673 -21.77 13.49 -41.28
N ASP A 674 -20.64 13.20 -40.64
CA ASP A 674 -20.58 12.20 -39.57
C ASP A 674 -21.40 12.61 -38.35
N MET A 675 -22.06 11.64 -37.74
CA MET A 675 -22.68 11.77 -36.43
C MET A 675 -21.63 11.49 -35.34
N LYS A 676 -21.34 12.49 -34.52
CA LYS A 676 -20.43 12.37 -33.37
C LYS A 676 -21.18 12.62 -32.07
N LYS A 677 -20.85 11.83 -31.05
CA LYS A 677 -21.41 11.96 -29.70
C LYS A 677 -20.53 12.86 -28.84
N PHE A 678 -21.09 13.97 -28.38
CA PHE A 678 -20.48 14.81 -27.36
C PHE A 678 -21.10 14.49 -26.01
N VAL A 679 -20.32 14.36 -24.95
CA VAL A 679 -20.79 13.97 -23.62
C VAL A 679 -20.44 15.02 -22.57
N THR A 680 -21.40 15.27 -21.67
CA THR A 680 -21.21 16.08 -20.47
C THR A 680 -21.86 15.41 -19.27
N HIS A 681 -21.49 15.87 -18.07
CA HIS A 681 -22.20 15.46 -16.86
C HIS A 681 -23.59 16.12 -16.82
N ALA A 682 -24.61 15.39 -16.37
CA ALA A 682 -26.00 15.84 -16.39
C ALA A 682 -26.21 17.18 -15.65
N SER A 683 -25.43 17.47 -14.61
CA SER A 683 -25.47 18.76 -13.88
C SER A 683 -25.08 19.97 -14.73
N CYS A 684 -24.36 19.76 -15.84
CA CYS A 684 -23.95 20.83 -16.75
C CYS A 684 -24.96 21.09 -17.86
N HIS A 685 -26.00 20.26 -17.98
CA HIS A 685 -27.03 20.41 -18.99
C HIS A 685 -27.70 21.78 -18.91
N ASP A 686 -28.10 22.19 -17.70
CA ASP A 686 -28.78 23.46 -17.44
C ASP A 686 -27.87 24.68 -17.72
N SER A 687 -26.54 24.52 -17.62
CA SER A 687 -25.58 25.60 -17.88
C SER A 687 -25.28 25.83 -19.37
N LEU A 688 -25.54 24.83 -20.20
CA LEU A 688 -25.17 24.81 -21.62
C LEU A 688 -26.30 25.31 -22.54
N GLU A 689 -27.56 25.16 -22.14
CA GLU A 689 -28.75 25.66 -22.86
C GLU A 689 -28.78 25.35 -24.38
N LEU A 690 -28.19 24.23 -24.83
CA LEU A 690 -28.16 23.86 -26.25
C LEU A 690 -29.55 23.46 -26.76
N GLN A 691 -29.90 23.95 -27.93
CA GLN A 691 -31.19 23.74 -28.58
C GLN A 691 -31.04 22.78 -29.77
N GLU A 692 -31.96 21.82 -29.86
CA GLU A 692 -32.02 20.90 -30.99
C GLU A 692 -32.25 21.65 -32.30
N GLN A 693 -31.73 21.09 -33.38
CA GLN A 693 -31.77 21.61 -34.76
C GLN A 693 -30.97 22.90 -35.01
N GLN A 694 -30.27 23.43 -33.99
CA GLN A 694 -29.34 24.57 -34.13
C GLN A 694 -27.90 24.13 -34.39
N SER A 695 -27.13 25.03 -34.99
CA SER A 695 -25.71 24.83 -35.31
C SER A 695 -24.82 25.55 -34.31
N TYR A 696 -23.69 24.96 -33.98
CA TYR A 696 -22.73 25.47 -32.99
C TYR A 696 -21.30 25.37 -33.53
N LEU A 697 -20.49 26.36 -33.18
CA LEU A 697 -19.03 26.33 -33.31
C LEU A 697 -18.45 25.70 -32.04
N ILE A 698 -17.74 24.58 -32.21
CA ILE A 698 -17.12 23.83 -31.12
C ILE A 698 -15.62 23.79 -31.35
N MET A 699 -14.84 24.25 -30.36
CA MET A 699 -13.38 24.09 -30.35
C MET A 699 -12.98 23.34 -29.09
N GLY A 700 -12.28 22.22 -29.25
CA GLY A 700 -11.86 21.37 -28.14
C GLY A 700 -10.36 21.11 -28.15
N ARG A 701 -9.84 20.84 -26.95
CA ARG A 701 -8.43 20.50 -26.74
C ARG A 701 -8.21 19.00 -26.92
N THR A 702 -6.94 18.58 -27.05
CA THR A 702 -6.62 17.14 -27.15
C THR A 702 -7.06 16.38 -25.89
N SER A 703 -7.12 17.05 -24.74
CA SER A 703 -7.67 16.51 -23.50
C SER A 703 -9.16 16.16 -23.58
N ASP A 704 -9.90 16.75 -24.51
CA ASP A 704 -11.35 16.60 -24.63
C ASP A 704 -11.72 15.39 -25.49
N LEU A 705 -10.72 14.75 -26.12
CA LEU A 705 -10.85 13.56 -26.94
C LEU A 705 -10.55 12.29 -26.14
N TRP A 706 -11.54 11.42 -26.03
CA TRP A 706 -11.42 10.13 -25.36
C TRP A 706 -11.28 9.02 -26.37
N ARG A 707 -10.09 8.44 -26.47
CA ARG A 707 -9.87 7.26 -27.31
C ARG A 707 -10.37 6.00 -26.60
N VAL A 708 -11.38 5.35 -27.18
CA VAL A 708 -11.89 4.06 -26.73
C VAL A 708 -11.69 3.06 -27.87
N LYS A 709 -10.66 2.22 -27.75
CA LYS A 709 -10.21 1.30 -28.81
C LYS A 709 -9.85 2.06 -30.10
N SER A 710 -10.72 2.02 -31.11
CA SER A 710 -10.59 2.67 -32.42
C SER A 710 -11.37 3.97 -32.56
N ASP A 711 -12.27 4.29 -31.61
CA ASP A 711 -13.21 5.40 -31.74
C ASP A 711 -12.89 6.51 -30.74
N TYR A 712 -13.21 7.76 -31.10
CA TYR A 712 -13.05 8.94 -30.25
C TYR A 712 -14.40 9.45 -29.76
N ASN A 713 -14.55 9.58 -28.45
CA ASN A 713 -15.66 10.29 -27.82
C ASN A 713 -15.23 11.71 -27.47
N TYR A 714 -16.14 12.68 -27.63
CA TYR A 714 -15.85 14.10 -27.40
C TYR A 714 -16.46 14.54 -26.08
N VAL A 715 -15.67 15.09 -25.16
CA VAL A 715 -16.15 15.57 -23.87
C VAL A 715 -16.16 17.09 -23.85
N LEU A 716 -17.29 17.70 -23.50
CA LEU A 716 -17.33 19.16 -23.32
C LEU A 716 -16.83 19.48 -21.90
N GLY A 717 -15.55 19.84 -21.79
CA GLY A 717 -14.90 20.25 -20.56
C GLY A 717 -14.96 21.76 -20.32
N LYS A 718 -14.36 22.24 -19.22
CA LYS A 718 -14.33 23.66 -18.84
C LYS A 718 -13.78 24.57 -19.95
N GLU A 719 -12.77 24.10 -20.66
CA GLU A 719 -12.02 24.86 -21.67
C GLU A 719 -12.60 24.68 -23.08
N THR A 720 -13.63 23.85 -23.25
CA THR A 720 -14.27 23.66 -24.53
C THR A 720 -15.01 24.94 -24.93
N PHE A 721 -14.64 25.51 -26.06
CA PHE A 721 -15.27 26.71 -26.59
C PHE A 721 -16.57 26.33 -27.31
N LEU A 722 -17.66 27.01 -26.95
CA LEU A 722 -18.98 26.73 -27.51
C LEU A 722 -19.72 28.02 -27.80
N MET A 723 -20.12 28.21 -29.05
CA MET A 723 -20.80 29.41 -29.55
C MET A 723 -21.89 29.03 -30.55
N HIS A 724 -23.04 29.71 -30.51
CA HIS A 724 -24.13 29.48 -31.45
C HIS A 724 -23.77 30.00 -32.85
N TRP A 725 -24.01 29.19 -33.87
CA TRP A 725 -23.84 29.55 -35.27
C TRP A 725 -25.21 29.93 -35.87
N PRO A 726 -25.46 31.22 -36.19
CA PRO A 726 -26.74 31.68 -36.71
C PRO A 726 -27.14 31.00 -38.02
N ALA A 727 -28.44 30.76 -38.23
CA ALA A 727 -28.95 30.22 -39.49
C ALA A 727 -28.99 31.30 -40.61
N ASP A 728 -28.89 30.85 -41.87
CA ASP A 728 -29.07 31.68 -43.07
C ASP A 728 -30.49 32.26 -43.12
N GLY A 729 -30.66 33.46 -42.54
CA GLY A 729 -31.95 34.14 -42.46
C GLY A 729 -32.16 35.00 -41.21
N ASP A 730 -31.32 34.87 -40.17
CA ASP A 730 -31.43 35.69 -38.97
C ASP A 730 -30.92 37.13 -39.22
N VAL A 731 -31.84 38.02 -39.59
CA VAL A 731 -31.57 39.43 -39.97
C VAL A 731 -30.82 40.19 -38.88
N LYS A 732 -30.95 39.80 -37.60
CA LYS A 732 -30.28 40.45 -36.47
C LYS A 732 -28.82 40.04 -36.29
N LYS A 733 -28.36 38.94 -36.90
CA LYS A 733 -27.03 38.34 -36.69
C LYS A 733 -26.21 38.17 -37.97
N LYS A 734 -26.56 38.89 -39.05
CA LYS A 734 -25.90 38.81 -40.36
C LYS A 734 -24.41 39.16 -40.32
N GLU A 735 -24.02 40.11 -39.47
CA GLU A 735 -22.62 40.50 -39.29
C GLU A 735 -21.78 39.39 -38.62
N LEU A 736 -22.34 38.75 -37.59
CA LEU A 736 -21.71 37.61 -36.90
C LEU A 736 -21.58 36.40 -37.82
N LEU A 737 -22.62 36.11 -38.62
CA LEU A 737 -22.58 35.04 -39.62
C LEU A 737 -21.44 35.27 -40.64
N GLY A 738 -21.31 36.49 -41.17
CA GLY A 738 -20.22 36.83 -42.08
C GLY A 738 -18.83 36.70 -41.46
N GLN A 739 -18.67 37.05 -40.18
CA GLN A 739 -17.41 36.87 -39.45
C GLN A 739 -17.05 35.39 -39.24
N LEU A 740 -18.04 34.56 -38.90
CA LEU A 740 -17.87 33.12 -38.70
C LEU A 740 -17.56 32.38 -40.00
N GLU A 741 -18.21 32.74 -41.11
CA GLU A 741 -17.93 32.20 -42.44
C GLU A 741 -16.53 32.61 -42.92
N GLY A 742 -16.16 33.89 -42.78
CA GLY A 742 -14.82 34.37 -43.09
C GLY A 742 -13.74 33.70 -42.22
N PHE A 743 -14.02 33.44 -40.95
CA PHE A 743 -13.15 32.64 -40.09
C PHE A 743 -12.97 31.20 -40.61
N SER A 744 -14.08 30.53 -40.95
CA SER A 744 -14.06 29.15 -41.46
C SER A 744 -13.26 29.03 -42.76
N GLU A 745 -13.47 29.95 -43.71
CA GLU A 745 -12.77 29.98 -44.99
C GLU A 745 -11.27 30.27 -44.81
N TYR A 746 -10.92 31.24 -43.96
CA TYR A 746 -9.54 31.58 -43.65
C TYR A 746 -8.78 30.39 -43.03
N MET A 747 -9.37 29.76 -42.01
CA MET A 747 -8.75 28.62 -41.33
C MET A 747 -8.56 27.41 -42.25
N SER A 748 -9.53 27.16 -43.14
CA SER A 748 -9.46 26.07 -44.11
C SER A 748 -8.36 26.28 -45.17
N THR A 749 -8.03 27.54 -45.49
CA THR A 749 -7.07 27.90 -46.54
C THR A 749 -5.65 28.17 -46.01
N HIS A 750 -5.53 28.85 -44.88
CA HIS A 750 -4.25 29.31 -44.33
C HIS A 750 -3.77 28.48 -43.12
N GLY A 751 -4.67 27.74 -42.46
CA GLY A 751 -4.37 27.00 -41.24
C GLY A 751 -3.82 27.88 -40.11
N CYS A 752 -3.15 27.23 -39.15
CA CYS A 752 -2.43 27.91 -38.09
C CYS A 752 -0.97 28.15 -38.53
N LYS A 753 -0.48 29.39 -38.40
CA LYS A 753 0.95 29.69 -38.58
C LYS A 753 1.73 29.09 -37.40
N SER A 754 2.74 28.29 -37.71
CA SER A 754 3.64 27.62 -36.74
C SER A 754 4.47 28.61 -35.93
#